data_AF-A0A849E4M5-F1
#
_entry.id   AF-A0A849E4M5-F1
#
_cell.length_a   1.000
_cell.length_b   1.000
_cell.length_c   1.000
_cell.angle_alpha   90.00
_cell.angle_beta   90.00
_cell.angle_gamma   90.00
#
_symmetry.space_group_name_H-M   'P 1'
#
loop_
_entity.id
_entity.type
_entity.pdbx_description
1 polymer ?
#
loop_
_entity_poly.entity_id
_entity_poly.type
_entity_poly.pdbx_seq_one_letter_code
_entity_poly.pdbx_strand_id
1 'polypeptide(L)'
;MQKFNPSKDPFLQREQKNYEKPVVSREYILDCLTAIKSPTTFSDLVKHFDYQDEELQELLRRRLRAMERDGQILRDRKNRYALISQLNLKRGKIQAHRDGYGFVIFDSESEDWYVSPRQMKKVFHGDEVLVRPDSRSFKGKTDAFIVRVLSAVDLRLVGRFHEEANTAFVIPEDPRYPDYIHVDVDSALRPAEGQVVVVDVKQRPTSQFLARGVILEILGDHLDPGLEIDIAIRAHDIPHEWPEEVLREVAELSADVSADDINGRVDLRDMPLVTIDGLDAKDFDDAVYCDRLESGNWVLWVAIADVSHYVRPHMALDEEAIHRGNSVYFPGQVVPMLPEVLSNGLCSLNPNVDRLCMICEMEISSDGDLQESRFYPSVMRSKARLTYDQVGLLFAGDAPIRKELDNLIAPLMRLHELYKTLAKKRAKRGAISFDRTESYIEFDDQRKIQKILPLVRNDAHRMIEECMIIANVATAEYFEAHNVPGVYRIHNGPSVSALEKLREYLASMGFMLHGDDSPVSADYLRLLTESANHPNSEQIQTMLLRSLSQAVYAPENEGHFGLALPGYSHFTSPIRRYPDLLAHRIIKARLAKKDASIKGSESGQAYTNKELVEACEQCSMTERRADDATRDVVAWLKCEFMLEHVGEHYAGRITSVAAFGIFVTLTEVDVEGMVHVTELANDYYHFDPISLTLTGERTNECYQVGDKVVIEVSHVSLDQRKIDFKCIEHDAKPVASGKTKKSTRATKPKFNKTRGEVKKQHRVKQKAGKKRPKRNKR
;
A
#
# COMPACT_ATOMS: atom_id res chain seq x y z
N MET A 1 21.83 -53.82 3.75
CA MET A 1 21.05 -52.78 3.07
C MET A 1 19.61 -53.24 2.95
N GLN A 2 18.64 -52.42 3.36
CA GLN A 2 17.21 -52.72 3.19
C GLN A 2 16.87 -52.63 1.68
N LYS A 3 16.53 -53.75 1.05
CA LYS A 3 16.17 -53.76 -0.38
C LYS A 3 14.71 -53.31 -0.55
N PHE A 4 14.48 -52.34 -1.43
CA PHE A 4 13.16 -51.85 -1.83
C PHE A 4 12.79 -52.53 -3.14
N ASN A 5 11.73 -53.33 -3.13
CA ASN A 5 11.35 -54.08 -4.32
C ASN A 5 10.47 -53.20 -5.23
N PRO A 6 10.90 -52.87 -6.46
CA PRO A 6 10.11 -52.06 -7.39
C PRO A 6 8.70 -52.63 -7.67
N SER A 7 8.50 -53.94 -7.54
CA SER A 7 7.18 -54.57 -7.71
C SER A 7 6.19 -54.27 -6.59
N LYS A 8 6.65 -53.70 -5.47
CA LYS A 8 5.82 -53.25 -4.34
C LYS A 8 5.51 -51.75 -4.37
N ASP A 9 5.86 -51.06 -5.45
CA ASP A 9 5.48 -49.67 -5.66
C ASP A 9 3.96 -49.58 -5.84
N PRO A 10 3.22 -48.93 -4.92
CA PRO A 10 1.77 -48.84 -4.98
C PRO A 10 1.26 -48.07 -6.21
N PHE A 11 2.14 -47.33 -6.89
CA PHE A 11 1.83 -46.57 -8.10
C PHE A 11 2.37 -47.22 -9.38
N LEU A 12 2.91 -48.45 -9.31
CA LEU A 12 3.53 -49.13 -10.46
C LEU A 12 2.58 -49.26 -11.67
N GLN A 13 1.29 -49.54 -11.43
CA GLN A 13 0.28 -49.64 -12.49
C GLN A 13 0.02 -48.31 -13.20
N ARG A 14 0.21 -47.17 -12.51
CA ARG A 14 0.13 -45.82 -13.11
C ARG A 14 1.33 -45.58 -14.02
N GLU A 15 2.52 -45.94 -13.57
CA GLU A 15 3.76 -45.75 -14.33
C GLU A 15 3.82 -46.65 -15.58
N GLN A 16 3.27 -47.86 -15.51
CA GLN A 16 3.16 -48.81 -16.64
C GLN A 16 2.29 -48.31 -17.80
N LYS A 17 1.36 -47.38 -17.56
CA LYS A 17 0.54 -46.78 -18.63
C LYS A 17 1.31 -45.80 -19.50
N ASN A 18 2.39 -45.23 -18.96
CA ASN A 18 3.14 -44.15 -19.59
C ASN A 18 4.49 -44.64 -20.17
N TYR A 19 4.98 -45.82 -19.79
CA TYR A 19 6.30 -46.33 -20.18
C TYR A 19 6.31 -47.87 -20.34
N GLU A 20 6.97 -48.38 -21.40
CA GLU A 20 7.12 -49.83 -21.65
C GLU A 20 7.95 -50.56 -20.56
N LYS A 21 8.91 -49.85 -19.94
CA LYS A 21 9.64 -50.30 -18.73
C LYS A 21 9.42 -49.28 -17.59
N PRO A 22 8.54 -49.55 -16.62
CA PRO A 22 8.23 -48.60 -15.56
C PRO A 22 9.38 -48.50 -14.54
N VAL A 23 9.89 -47.28 -14.32
CA VAL A 23 10.76 -46.97 -13.18
C VAL A 23 9.92 -46.61 -11.95
N VAL A 24 10.43 -46.86 -10.74
CA VAL A 24 9.75 -46.55 -9.47
C VAL A 24 9.20 -45.12 -9.44
N SER A 25 7.99 -44.98 -8.91
CA SER A 25 7.26 -43.73 -8.72
C SER A 25 8.02 -42.74 -7.84
N ARG A 26 7.68 -41.45 -7.98
CA ARG A 26 8.31 -40.38 -7.17
C ARG A 26 8.05 -40.62 -5.70
N GLU A 27 6.82 -41.01 -5.38
CA GLU A 27 6.32 -41.34 -4.05
C GLU A 27 7.13 -42.48 -3.42
N TYR A 28 7.39 -43.56 -4.18
CA TYR A 28 8.16 -44.69 -3.69
C TYR A 28 9.65 -44.37 -3.49
N ILE A 29 10.21 -43.47 -4.31
CA ILE A 29 11.58 -42.94 -4.10
C ILE A 29 11.64 -42.12 -2.79
N LEU A 30 10.63 -41.31 -2.50
CA LEU A 30 10.56 -40.54 -1.24
C LEU A 30 10.44 -41.46 -0.03
N ASP A 31 9.63 -42.52 -0.09
CA ASP A 31 9.51 -43.53 0.97
C ASP A 31 10.85 -44.24 1.21
N CYS A 32 11.55 -44.60 0.14
CA CYS A 32 12.87 -45.22 0.22
C CYS A 32 13.88 -44.31 0.93
N LEU A 33 13.99 -43.04 0.51
CA LEU A 33 14.86 -42.06 1.16
C LEU A 33 14.45 -41.79 2.61
N THR A 34 13.16 -41.84 2.93
CA THR A 34 12.63 -41.65 4.29
C THR A 34 13.10 -42.78 5.21
N ALA A 35 13.08 -44.01 4.72
CA ALA A 35 13.49 -45.19 5.46
C ALA A 35 15.01 -45.30 5.66
N ILE A 36 15.81 -44.86 4.67
CA ILE A 36 17.28 -44.93 4.73
C ILE A 36 17.87 -43.93 5.76
N LYS A 37 17.13 -42.87 6.12
CA LYS A 37 17.49 -41.88 7.16
C LYS A 37 18.91 -41.26 7.01
N SER A 38 19.51 -41.34 5.83
CA SER A 38 20.84 -40.82 5.54
C SER A 38 21.01 -40.49 4.05
N PRO A 39 21.85 -39.50 3.68
CA PRO A 39 22.07 -39.13 2.28
C PRO A 39 22.69 -40.30 1.48
N THR A 40 22.07 -40.63 0.34
CA THR A 40 22.35 -41.87 -0.41
C THR A 40 22.81 -41.57 -1.83
N THR A 41 23.85 -42.23 -2.35
CA THR A 41 24.33 -41.96 -3.73
C THR A 41 23.40 -42.56 -4.79
N PHE A 42 23.52 -42.12 -6.06
CA PHE A 42 22.83 -42.77 -7.17
C PHE A 42 23.13 -44.28 -7.24
N SER A 43 24.40 -44.67 -7.09
CA SER A 43 24.80 -46.08 -7.07
C SER A 43 24.13 -46.86 -5.94
N ASP A 44 23.95 -46.25 -4.78
CA ASP A 44 23.29 -46.90 -3.65
C ASP A 44 21.78 -47.04 -3.90
N LEU A 45 21.13 -46.03 -4.49
CA LEU A 45 19.72 -46.12 -4.90
C LEU A 45 19.49 -47.22 -5.94
N VAL A 46 20.38 -47.34 -6.93
CA VAL A 46 20.37 -48.44 -7.92
C VAL A 46 20.46 -49.80 -7.21
N LYS A 47 21.32 -49.93 -6.19
CA LYS A 47 21.43 -51.14 -5.38
C LYS A 47 20.22 -51.39 -4.48
N HIS A 48 19.60 -50.33 -3.94
CA HIS A 48 18.40 -50.43 -3.11
C HIS A 48 17.20 -50.91 -3.90
N PHE A 49 17.05 -50.49 -5.16
CA PHE A 49 15.99 -50.91 -6.08
C PHE A 49 16.32 -52.14 -6.93
N ASP A 50 17.56 -52.66 -6.82
CA ASP A 50 18.05 -53.82 -7.56
C ASP A 50 17.97 -53.67 -9.10
N TYR A 51 18.26 -52.48 -9.61
CA TYR A 51 18.25 -52.20 -11.05
C TYR A 51 19.54 -52.63 -11.73
N GLN A 52 19.50 -53.76 -12.44
CA GLN A 52 20.64 -54.30 -13.20
C GLN A 52 20.68 -53.82 -14.67
N ASP A 53 19.55 -53.35 -15.20
CA ASP A 53 19.39 -52.88 -16.59
C ASP A 53 19.79 -51.40 -16.70
N GLU A 54 20.64 -51.07 -17.69
CA GLU A 54 21.16 -49.71 -17.91
C GLU A 54 20.07 -48.69 -18.28
N GLU A 55 19.01 -49.12 -18.95
CA GLU A 55 17.88 -48.27 -19.35
C GLU A 55 17.07 -47.86 -18.10
N LEU A 56 16.80 -48.79 -17.19
CA LEU A 56 16.15 -48.50 -15.91
C LEU A 56 16.98 -47.57 -15.02
N GLN A 57 18.31 -47.72 -15.03
CA GLN A 57 19.21 -46.81 -14.31
C GLN A 57 19.14 -45.39 -14.89
N GLU A 58 19.15 -45.23 -16.22
CA GLU A 58 19.04 -43.91 -16.85
C GLU A 58 17.64 -43.28 -16.63
N LEU A 59 16.57 -44.07 -16.66
CA LEU A 59 15.22 -43.60 -16.30
C LEU A 59 15.15 -43.13 -14.84
N LEU A 60 15.76 -43.86 -13.90
CA LEU A 60 15.85 -43.45 -12.50
C LEU A 60 16.63 -42.14 -12.36
N ARG A 61 17.74 -41.99 -13.10
CA ARG A 61 18.53 -40.75 -13.10
C ARG A 61 17.71 -39.56 -13.60
N ARG A 62 16.95 -39.71 -14.69
CA ARG A 62 16.07 -38.65 -15.21
C ARG A 62 14.98 -38.28 -14.21
N ARG A 63 14.38 -39.27 -13.53
CA ARG A 63 13.38 -39.05 -12.49
C ARG A 63 13.94 -38.32 -11.28
N LEU A 64 15.11 -38.72 -10.78
CA LEU A 64 15.79 -38.02 -9.69
C LEU A 64 16.14 -36.58 -10.07
N ARG A 65 16.53 -36.31 -11.32
CA ARG A 65 16.75 -34.93 -11.82
C ARG A 65 15.45 -34.12 -11.84
N ALA A 66 14.33 -34.71 -12.23
CA ALA A 66 13.03 -34.05 -12.20
C ALA A 66 12.58 -33.76 -10.76
N MET A 67 12.73 -34.72 -9.84
CA MET A 67 12.44 -34.52 -8.41
C MET A 67 13.38 -33.50 -7.75
N GLU A 68 14.64 -33.42 -8.19
CA GLU A 68 15.60 -32.39 -7.77
C GLU A 68 15.17 -31.00 -8.27
N ARG A 69 14.65 -30.89 -9.50
CA ARG A 69 14.12 -29.64 -10.07
C ARG A 69 12.87 -29.19 -9.31
N ASP A 70 11.95 -30.11 -9.07
CA ASP A 70 10.66 -29.85 -8.41
C ASP A 70 10.80 -29.66 -6.88
N GLY A 71 12.03 -29.63 -6.35
CA GLY A 71 12.30 -29.33 -4.95
C GLY A 71 11.85 -30.43 -3.97
N GLN A 72 11.73 -31.69 -4.42
CA GLN A 72 11.33 -32.82 -3.57
C GLN A 72 12.54 -33.48 -2.87
N ILE A 73 13.70 -33.48 -3.53
CA ILE A 73 14.97 -34.04 -3.02
C ILE A 73 16.14 -33.09 -3.29
N LEU A 74 17.17 -33.15 -2.45
CA LEU A 74 18.40 -32.35 -2.60
C LEU A 74 19.59 -33.27 -2.87
N ARG A 75 20.43 -32.89 -3.84
CA ARG A 75 21.70 -33.55 -4.13
C ARG A 75 22.86 -32.73 -3.56
N ASP A 76 23.64 -33.32 -2.67
CA ASP A 76 24.79 -32.65 -2.06
C ASP A 76 26.03 -32.62 -2.98
N ARG A 77 27.09 -31.91 -2.56
CA ARG A 77 28.36 -31.81 -3.31
C ARG A 77 29.08 -33.15 -3.50
N LYS A 78 28.69 -34.21 -2.78
CA LYS A 78 29.21 -35.57 -2.90
C LYS A 78 28.28 -36.47 -3.74
N ASN A 79 27.32 -35.89 -4.47
CA ASN A 79 26.33 -36.58 -5.28
C ASN A 79 25.41 -37.54 -4.49
N ARG A 80 25.11 -37.20 -3.24
CA ARG A 80 24.16 -37.94 -2.39
C ARG A 80 22.81 -37.23 -2.36
N TYR A 81 21.73 -37.99 -2.49
CA TYR A 81 20.35 -37.54 -2.43
C TYR A 81 19.81 -37.62 -1.00
N ALA A 82 19.10 -36.59 -0.56
CA ALA A 82 18.42 -36.53 0.72
C ALA A 82 17.06 -35.85 0.60
N LEU A 83 16.16 -36.15 1.54
CA LEU A 83 14.85 -35.50 1.64
C LEU A 83 14.98 -34.10 2.20
N ILE A 84 14.32 -33.15 1.56
CA ILE A 84 14.29 -31.73 1.97
C ILE A 84 13.54 -31.58 3.31
N SER A 85 12.48 -32.36 3.54
CA SER A 85 11.71 -32.38 4.79
C SER A 85 12.51 -32.81 6.03
N GLN A 86 13.58 -33.59 5.84
CA GLN A 86 14.46 -34.02 6.93
C GLN A 86 15.62 -33.03 7.21
N LEU A 87 15.74 -31.95 6.43
CA LEU A 87 16.85 -30.99 6.47
C LEU A 87 16.45 -29.61 7.05
N ASN A 88 15.26 -29.47 7.67
CA ASN A 88 14.70 -28.19 8.14
C ASN A 88 14.71 -27.09 7.07
N LEU A 89 14.44 -27.46 5.83
CA LEU A 89 14.38 -26.54 4.70
C LEU A 89 12.94 -26.13 4.42
N LYS A 90 12.69 -24.85 4.20
CA LYS A 90 11.39 -24.30 3.83
C LYS A 90 11.44 -23.67 2.45
N ARG A 91 10.38 -23.85 1.65
CA ARG A 91 10.18 -23.18 0.36
C ARG A 91 9.42 -21.89 0.61
N GLY A 92 9.88 -20.78 0.03
CA GLY A 92 9.15 -19.52 0.06
C GLY A 92 9.63 -18.56 -1.03
N LYS A 93 8.99 -17.41 -1.13
CA LYS A 93 9.24 -16.40 -2.17
C LYS A 93 10.03 -15.22 -1.61
N ILE A 94 11.00 -14.71 -2.38
CA ILE A 94 11.83 -13.58 -1.96
C ILE A 94 11.06 -12.26 -2.12
N GLN A 95 10.97 -11.51 -1.03
CA GLN A 95 10.57 -10.10 -1.02
C GLN A 95 11.79 -9.23 -0.75
N ALA A 96 12.29 -8.51 -1.77
CA ALA A 96 13.46 -7.63 -1.61
C ALA A 96 13.06 -6.30 -0.98
N HIS A 97 13.97 -5.72 -0.20
CA HIS A 97 13.85 -4.39 0.38
C HIS A 97 14.87 -3.44 -0.26
N ARG A 98 14.50 -2.16 -0.40
CA ARG A 98 15.33 -1.10 -1.01
C ARG A 98 16.71 -0.91 -0.36
N ASP A 99 16.81 -1.20 0.93
CA ASP A 99 18.08 -1.13 1.69
C ASP A 99 18.99 -2.37 1.48
N GLY A 100 18.65 -3.23 0.52
CA GLY A 100 19.43 -4.39 0.11
C GLY A 100 19.21 -5.67 0.93
N TYR A 101 18.44 -5.64 2.03
CA TYR A 101 17.97 -6.86 2.71
C TYR A 101 16.67 -7.37 2.08
N GLY A 102 16.12 -8.48 2.58
CA GLY A 102 14.82 -8.97 2.13
C GLY A 102 14.15 -9.88 3.14
N PHE A 103 13.05 -10.50 2.72
CA PHE A 103 12.31 -11.51 3.47
C PHE A 103 11.99 -12.71 2.59
N VAL A 104 11.78 -13.86 3.22
CA VAL A 104 11.17 -15.03 2.60
C VAL A 104 9.75 -15.14 3.11
N ILE A 105 8.79 -15.02 2.19
CA ILE A 105 7.36 -15.18 2.46
C ILE A 105 6.99 -16.65 2.22
N PHE A 106 6.23 -17.25 3.13
CA PHE A 106 5.81 -18.64 3.06
C PHE A 106 4.31 -18.74 2.80
N ASP A 107 3.88 -19.59 1.86
CA ASP A 107 2.46 -19.72 1.47
C ASP A 107 1.52 -20.19 2.60
N SER A 108 2.07 -20.76 3.68
CA SER A 108 1.30 -21.45 4.72
C SER A 108 1.63 -21.01 6.15
N GLU A 109 2.49 -20.01 6.35
CA GLU A 109 2.91 -19.57 7.68
C GLU A 109 2.82 -18.05 7.81
N SER A 110 2.46 -17.57 9.01
CA SER A 110 2.26 -16.14 9.31
C SER A 110 3.55 -15.37 9.64
N GLU A 111 4.72 -16.02 9.62
CA GLU A 111 6.00 -15.38 9.98
C GLU A 111 7.03 -15.47 8.85
N ASP A 112 7.34 -14.33 8.26
CA ASP A 112 8.40 -14.20 7.26
C ASP A 112 9.80 -14.30 7.89
N TRP A 113 10.73 -14.91 7.16
CA TRP A 113 12.13 -14.98 7.60
C TRP A 113 12.95 -13.87 6.97
N TYR A 114 13.83 -13.24 7.76
CA TYR A 114 14.71 -12.17 7.31
C TYR A 114 15.85 -12.71 6.44
N VAL A 115 16.17 -12.02 5.34
CA VAL A 115 17.28 -12.35 4.45
C VAL A 115 18.31 -11.22 4.50
N SER A 116 19.50 -11.52 5.03
CA SER A 116 20.57 -10.52 5.10
C SER A 116 21.00 -10.00 3.71
N PRO A 117 21.56 -8.76 3.61
CA PRO A 117 22.04 -8.22 2.34
C PRO A 117 23.05 -9.11 1.61
N ARG A 118 23.85 -9.86 2.36
CA ARG A 118 24.81 -10.81 1.79
C ARG A 118 24.13 -11.99 1.09
N GLN A 119 22.98 -12.45 1.58
CA GLN A 119 22.21 -13.52 0.95
C GLN A 119 21.40 -12.99 -0.25
N MET A 120 20.88 -11.76 -0.14
CA MET A 120 20.15 -11.10 -1.23
C MET A 120 20.98 -10.96 -2.51
N LYS A 121 22.31 -10.85 -2.43
CA LYS A 121 23.19 -10.86 -3.61
C LYS A 121 23.11 -12.11 -4.51
N LYS A 122 22.38 -13.15 -4.13
CA LYS A 122 22.26 -14.41 -4.89
C LYS A 122 20.89 -14.62 -5.54
N VAL A 123 19.93 -13.74 -5.23
CA VAL A 123 18.53 -13.91 -5.58
C VAL A 123 17.94 -12.57 -5.95
N PHE A 124 16.84 -12.59 -6.69
CA PHE A 124 16.08 -11.40 -6.99
C PHE A 124 14.73 -11.41 -6.30
N HIS A 125 14.11 -10.24 -6.26
CA HIS A 125 12.72 -10.13 -5.86
C HIS A 125 11.86 -11.08 -6.69
N GLY A 126 10.93 -11.77 -6.04
CA GLY A 126 10.02 -12.72 -6.68
C GLY A 126 10.57 -14.14 -6.82
N ASP A 127 11.87 -14.36 -6.66
CA ASP A 127 12.46 -15.71 -6.77
C ASP A 127 11.85 -16.66 -5.74
N GLU A 128 11.52 -17.87 -6.18
CA GLU A 128 11.19 -18.95 -5.26
C GLU A 128 12.46 -19.64 -4.80
N VAL A 129 12.64 -19.73 -3.49
CA VAL A 129 13.86 -20.21 -2.87
C VAL A 129 13.58 -21.34 -1.88
N LEU A 130 14.60 -22.17 -1.70
CA LEU A 130 14.69 -23.09 -0.58
C LEU A 130 15.64 -22.49 0.45
N VAL A 131 15.13 -22.26 1.66
CA VAL A 131 15.87 -21.63 2.76
C VAL A 131 15.95 -22.52 3.98
N ARG A 132 16.93 -22.26 4.83
CA ARG A 132 17.06 -22.88 6.15
C ARG A 132 17.22 -21.80 7.21
N PRO A 133 16.80 -22.04 8.46
CA PRO A 133 17.03 -21.09 9.53
C PRO A 133 18.54 -21.04 9.84
N ASP A 134 19.08 -19.83 9.99
CA ASP A 134 20.41 -19.62 10.56
C ASP A 134 20.30 -19.51 12.09
N SER A 135 21.40 -19.79 12.78
CA SER A 135 21.52 -19.85 14.24
C SER A 135 21.35 -18.49 14.96
N ARG A 136 21.14 -17.40 14.22
CA ARG A 136 21.03 -16.04 14.73
C ARG A 136 19.64 -15.49 14.42
N SER A 137 18.99 -14.90 15.42
CA SER A 137 17.78 -14.09 15.20
C SER A 137 18.17 -12.63 15.05
N PHE A 138 17.53 -11.92 14.13
CA PHE A 138 17.69 -10.48 13.95
C PHE A 138 16.38 -9.79 14.34
N LYS A 139 16.43 -8.94 15.38
CA LYS A 139 15.25 -8.20 15.90
C LYS A 139 14.01 -9.08 16.13
N GLY A 140 14.20 -10.31 16.60
CA GLY A 140 13.10 -11.25 16.88
C GLY A 140 12.61 -12.07 15.68
N LYS A 141 13.05 -11.79 14.44
CA LYS A 141 12.78 -12.63 13.26
C LYS A 141 13.89 -13.66 13.02
N THR A 142 13.53 -14.80 12.44
CA THR A 142 14.47 -15.87 12.04
C THR A 142 15.28 -15.44 10.82
N ASP A 143 16.61 -15.54 10.87
CA ASP A 143 17.49 -15.26 9.72
C ASP A 143 17.49 -16.45 8.75
N ALA A 144 17.32 -16.19 7.46
CA ALA A 144 17.19 -17.17 6.40
C ALA A 144 18.49 -17.30 5.62
N PHE A 145 19.01 -18.53 5.59
CA PHE A 145 20.11 -18.89 4.72
C PHE A 145 19.58 -19.52 3.43
N ILE A 146 19.81 -18.85 2.29
CA ILE A 146 19.39 -19.35 0.97
C ILE A 146 20.25 -20.55 0.59
N VAL A 147 19.59 -21.70 0.43
CA VAL A 147 20.23 -22.95 0.00
C VAL A 147 20.26 -23.02 -1.53
N ARG A 148 19.14 -22.75 -2.19
CA ARG A 148 19.01 -22.81 -3.65
C ARG A 148 17.81 -21.99 -4.14
N VAL A 149 17.90 -21.46 -5.35
CA VAL A 149 16.72 -20.96 -6.10
C VAL A 149 16.02 -22.16 -6.75
N LEU A 150 14.71 -22.27 -6.55
CA LEU A 150 13.86 -23.33 -7.11
C LEU A 150 13.29 -22.90 -8.46
N SER A 151 12.68 -21.72 -8.49
CA SER A 151 12.12 -21.09 -9.67
C SER A 151 12.63 -19.65 -9.72
N ALA A 152 13.16 -19.27 -10.88
CA ALA A 152 13.64 -17.94 -11.16
C ALA A 152 12.54 -17.17 -11.88
N VAL A 153 12.24 -15.95 -11.43
CA VAL A 153 11.32 -15.06 -12.13
C VAL A 153 12.03 -14.44 -13.35
N ASP A 154 11.34 -14.35 -14.49
CA ASP A 154 11.82 -13.59 -15.63
C ASP A 154 11.86 -12.11 -15.25
N LEU A 155 13.01 -11.48 -15.43
CA LEU A 155 13.26 -10.16 -14.88
C LEU A 155 13.64 -9.18 -15.97
N ARG A 156 12.76 -8.19 -16.18
CA ARG A 156 13.03 -7.01 -17.02
C ARG A 156 13.25 -5.82 -16.11
N LEU A 157 14.37 -5.14 -16.28
CA LEU A 157 14.74 -3.99 -15.46
C LEU A 157 14.95 -2.78 -16.35
N VAL A 158 14.43 -1.64 -15.89
CA VAL A 158 14.80 -0.34 -16.45
C VAL A 158 16.07 0.13 -15.77
N GLY A 159 16.99 0.67 -16.56
CA GLY A 159 18.24 1.20 -16.05
C GLY A 159 18.95 2.08 -17.07
N ARG A 160 20.02 2.73 -16.62
CA ARG A 160 20.86 3.58 -17.46
C ARG A 160 22.04 2.82 -18.02
N PHE A 161 22.25 2.96 -19.32
CA PHE A 161 23.34 2.33 -20.04
C PHE A 161 24.64 3.10 -19.87
N HIS A 162 25.72 2.37 -19.61
CA HIS A 162 27.07 2.89 -19.49
C HIS A 162 28.08 1.98 -20.20
N GLU A 163 29.08 2.58 -20.84
CA GLU A 163 30.18 1.86 -21.47
C GLU A 163 31.54 2.44 -21.05
N GLU A 164 32.29 1.67 -20.25
CA GLU A 164 33.66 2.01 -19.86
C GLU A 164 34.64 0.94 -20.31
N ALA A 165 35.75 1.34 -20.95
CA ALA A 165 36.85 0.45 -21.33
C ALA A 165 36.41 -0.84 -22.05
N ASN A 166 35.49 -0.72 -23.03
CA ASN A 166 34.85 -1.81 -23.78
C ASN A 166 34.01 -2.79 -22.94
N THR A 167 33.60 -2.38 -21.74
CA THR A 167 32.67 -3.13 -20.90
C THR A 167 31.38 -2.33 -20.79
N ALA A 168 30.31 -2.88 -21.35
CA ALA A 168 28.99 -2.29 -21.23
C ALA A 168 28.24 -2.87 -20.03
N PHE A 169 27.53 -2.00 -19.31
CA PHE A 169 26.68 -2.37 -18.20
C PHE A 169 25.48 -1.44 -18.09
N VAL A 170 24.46 -1.91 -17.38
CA VAL A 170 23.27 -1.15 -17.06
C VAL A 170 23.14 -1.04 -15.55
N ILE A 171 22.93 0.18 -15.07
CA ILE A 171 22.65 0.48 -13.67
C ILE A 171 21.11 0.51 -13.52
N PRO A 172 20.50 -0.44 -12.78
CA PRO A 172 19.05 -0.44 -12.59
C PRO A 172 18.54 0.81 -11.86
N GLU A 173 17.39 1.31 -12.25
CA GLU A 173 16.71 2.42 -11.56
C GLU A 173 16.12 1.99 -10.21
N ASP A 174 15.77 0.72 -10.05
CA ASP A 174 15.26 0.17 -8.80
C ASP A 174 16.40 -0.33 -7.89
N PRO A 175 16.63 0.32 -6.72
CA PRO A 175 17.72 0.00 -5.81
C PRO A 175 17.60 -1.37 -5.13
N ARG A 176 16.47 -2.07 -5.29
CA ARG A 176 16.31 -3.47 -4.84
C ARG A 176 17.21 -4.44 -5.63
N TYR A 177 17.66 -4.05 -6.82
CA TYR A 177 18.48 -4.88 -7.71
C TYR A 177 19.97 -4.50 -7.62
N PRO A 178 20.89 -5.35 -8.13
CA PRO A 178 22.32 -5.09 -8.06
C PRO A 178 22.73 -3.82 -8.79
N ASP A 179 23.79 -3.17 -8.29
CA ASP A 179 24.32 -1.91 -8.84
C ASP A 179 24.65 -1.97 -10.34
N TYR A 180 25.00 -3.16 -10.87
CA TYR A 180 25.43 -3.32 -12.26
C TYR A 180 24.95 -4.63 -12.87
N ILE A 181 24.44 -4.55 -14.11
CA ILE A 181 24.11 -5.67 -14.97
C ILE A 181 24.98 -5.58 -16.21
N HIS A 182 25.90 -6.52 -16.41
CA HIS A 182 26.67 -6.55 -17.65
C HIS A 182 25.77 -6.86 -18.83
N VAL A 183 26.00 -6.17 -19.93
CA VAL A 183 25.32 -6.39 -21.20
C VAL A 183 26.36 -6.63 -22.28
N ASP A 184 26.07 -7.57 -23.18
CA ASP A 184 26.96 -7.86 -24.30
C ASP A 184 26.77 -6.79 -25.39
N VAL A 185 27.88 -6.21 -25.88
CA VAL A 185 27.90 -5.13 -26.89
C VAL A 185 27.43 -5.60 -28.29
N ASP A 186 27.24 -6.92 -28.46
CA ASP A 186 26.68 -7.54 -29.66
C ASP A 186 25.15 -7.55 -29.69
N SER A 187 24.48 -6.85 -28.75
CA SER A 187 23.03 -6.63 -28.84
C SER A 187 22.66 -5.92 -30.14
N ALA A 188 21.55 -6.31 -30.76
CA ALA A 188 21.03 -5.67 -31.98
C ALA A 188 20.74 -4.16 -31.78
N LEU A 189 20.56 -3.74 -30.52
CA LEU A 189 20.39 -2.37 -30.09
C LEU A 189 21.72 -1.82 -29.57
N ARG A 190 22.06 -0.59 -29.97
CA ARG A 190 23.26 0.14 -29.51
C ARG A 190 22.84 1.46 -28.84
N PRO A 191 22.51 1.45 -27.55
CA PRO A 191 22.27 2.68 -26.80
C PRO A 191 23.55 3.53 -26.69
N ALA A 192 23.36 4.84 -26.59
CA ALA A 192 24.40 5.77 -26.22
C ALA A 192 24.58 5.84 -24.70
N GLU A 193 25.74 6.32 -24.27
CA GLU A 193 26.06 6.59 -22.86
C GLU A 193 24.94 7.40 -22.19
N GLY A 194 24.45 6.93 -21.03
CA GLY A 194 23.42 7.59 -20.23
C GLY A 194 21.97 7.34 -20.69
N GLN A 195 21.74 6.69 -21.83
CA GLN A 195 20.36 6.40 -22.27
C GLN A 195 19.68 5.39 -21.36
N VAL A 196 18.36 5.57 -21.20
CA VAL A 196 17.52 4.67 -20.43
C VAL A 196 17.10 3.50 -21.31
N VAL A 197 17.30 2.29 -20.79
CA VAL A 197 17.09 1.03 -21.52
C VAL A 197 16.33 0.02 -20.67
N VAL A 198 15.67 -0.91 -21.34
CA VAL A 198 15.08 -2.11 -20.72
C VAL A 198 16.03 -3.29 -20.93
N VAL A 199 16.45 -3.93 -19.85
CA VAL A 199 17.32 -5.11 -19.86
C VAL A 199 16.58 -6.34 -19.38
N ASP A 200 16.63 -7.40 -20.17
CA ASP A 200 16.19 -8.74 -19.79
C ASP A 200 17.35 -9.50 -19.14
N VAL A 201 17.21 -9.80 -17.85
CA VAL A 201 18.27 -10.42 -17.06
C VAL A 201 18.33 -11.93 -17.31
N LYS A 202 19.24 -12.34 -18.19
CA LYS A 202 19.46 -13.75 -18.55
C LYS A 202 20.22 -14.54 -17.48
N GLN A 203 21.07 -13.87 -16.70
CA GLN A 203 21.88 -14.53 -15.67
C GLN A 203 21.91 -13.72 -14.36
N ARG A 204 21.57 -14.40 -13.26
CA ARG A 204 21.64 -13.84 -11.90
C ARG A 204 23.09 -13.66 -11.42
N PRO A 205 23.34 -12.71 -10.51
CA PRO A 205 24.64 -12.55 -9.88
C PRO A 205 24.97 -13.78 -9.04
N THR A 206 26.26 -14.08 -8.98
CA THR A 206 26.84 -15.08 -8.07
C THR A 206 27.89 -14.41 -7.20
N SER A 207 28.48 -15.14 -6.26
CA SER A 207 29.60 -14.60 -5.48
C SER A 207 30.85 -14.27 -6.30
N GLN A 208 30.90 -14.67 -7.58
CA GLN A 208 32.07 -14.52 -8.46
C GLN A 208 31.78 -13.64 -9.69
N PHE A 209 30.53 -13.57 -10.14
CA PHE A 209 30.12 -12.87 -11.36
C PHE A 209 28.92 -11.98 -11.09
N LEU A 210 28.92 -10.79 -11.68
CA LEU A 210 27.77 -9.89 -11.70
C LEU A 210 26.63 -10.46 -12.56
N ALA A 211 25.46 -9.84 -12.47
CA ALA A 211 24.33 -10.19 -13.31
C ALA A 211 24.66 -9.94 -14.80
N ARG A 212 24.04 -10.71 -15.69
CA ARG A 212 24.13 -10.47 -17.15
C ARG A 212 22.74 -10.40 -17.76
N GLY A 213 22.59 -9.49 -18.71
CA GLY A 213 21.34 -9.32 -19.43
C GLY A 213 21.54 -8.94 -20.89
N VAL A 214 20.43 -8.84 -21.60
CA VAL A 214 20.37 -8.39 -22.99
C VAL A 214 19.44 -7.19 -23.04
N ILE A 215 19.86 -6.16 -23.77
CA ILE A 215 19.03 -4.96 -23.99
C ILE A 215 17.87 -5.32 -24.92
N LEU A 216 16.65 -5.10 -24.46
CA LEU A 216 15.42 -5.35 -25.22
C LEU A 216 14.92 -4.10 -25.94
N GLU A 217 15.08 -2.93 -25.32
CA GLU A 217 14.48 -1.69 -25.77
C GLU A 217 15.34 -0.50 -25.31
N ILE A 218 15.39 0.56 -26.13
CA ILE A 218 15.95 1.87 -25.77
C ILE A 218 14.75 2.80 -25.61
N LEU A 219 14.54 3.31 -24.40
CA LEU A 219 13.39 4.15 -24.08
C LEU A 219 13.64 5.61 -24.49
N GLY A 220 14.87 6.12 -24.31
CA GLY A 220 15.21 7.49 -24.66
C GLY A 220 16.41 8.04 -23.90
N ASP A 221 16.61 9.34 -24.00
CA ASP A 221 17.51 10.09 -23.12
C ASP A 221 16.81 10.33 -21.78
N HIS A 222 17.55 10.27 -20.67
CA HIS A 222 17.02 10.45 -19.31
C HIS A 222 16.29 11.79 -19.06
N LEU A 223 16.46 12.78 -19.95
CA LEU A 223 15.80 14.09 -19.90
C LEU A 223 14.62 14.21 -20.88
N ASP A 224 14.28 13.16 -21.61
CA ASP A 224 13.14 13.19 -22.53
C ASP A 224 11.81 13.29 -21.75
N PRO A 225 10.94 14.29 -22.03
CA PRO A 225 9.70 14.47 -21.30
C PRO A 225 8.77 13.25 -21.37
N GLY A 226 8.26 12.81 -20.21
CA GLY A 226 7.36 11.67 -20.08
C GLY A 226 8.09 10.34 -19.82
N LEU A 227 9.41 10.30 -19.97
CA LEU A 227 10.20 9.10 -19.67
C LEU A 227 10.16 8.75 -18.18
N GLU A 228 10.03 9.74 -17.30
CA GLU A 228 9.87 9.55 -15.85
C GLU A 228 8.66 8.67 -15.51
N ILE A 229 7.57 8.81 -16.28
CA ILE A 229 6.35 8.00 -16.12
C ILE A 229 6.61 6.57 -16.60
N ASP A 230 7.23 6.41 -17.76
CA ASP A 230 7.58 5.09 -18.32
C ASP A 230 8.54 4.29 -17.43
N ILE A 231 9.51 4.97 -16.81
CA ILE A 231 10.42 4.39 -15.82
C ILE A 231 9.61 3.96 -14.59
N ALA A 232 8.75 4.82 -14.05
CA ALA A 232 7.98 4.51 -12.85
C ALA A 232 7.01 3.34 -13.06
N ILE A 233 6.29 3.30 -14.19
CA ILE A 233 5.40 2.19 -14.55
C ILE A 233 6.15 0.86 -14.51
N ARG A 234 7.35 0.79 -15.10
CA ARG A 234 8.14 -0.45 -15.16
C ARG A 234 8.86 -0.77 -13.84
N ALA A 235 9.40 0.22 -13.13
CA ALA A 235 10.10 0.02 -11.86
C ALA A 235 9.16 -0.49 -10.75
N HIS A 236 7.89 -0.08 -10.79
CA HIS A 236 6.87 -0.53 -9.86
C HIS A 236 6.05 -1.72 -10.35
N ASP A 237 6.34 -2.24 -11.56
CA ASP A 237 5.60 -3.36 -12.17
C ASP A 237 4.09 -3.07 -12.26
N ILE A 238 3.75 -1.88 -12.78
CA ILE A 238 2.37 -1.46 -13.03
C ILE A 238 1.94 -2.04 -14.39
N PRO A 239 0.87 -2.86 -14.43
CA PRO A 239 0.33 -3.37 -15.69
C PRO A 239 -0.23 -2.20 -16.51
N HIS A 240 0.33 -2.02 -17.72
CA HIS A 240 -0.04 -0.92 -18.62
C HIS A 240 -0.44 -1.43 -20.01
N GLU A 241 0.14 -2.53 -20.48
CA GLU A 241 -0.25 -3.19 -21.73
C GLU A 241 -1.56 -3.97 -21.56
N TRP A 242 -2.38 -3.99 -22.62
CA TRP A 242 -3.64 -4.75 -22.63
C TRP A 242 -3.43 -6.16 -23.21
N PRO A 243 -3.82 -7.22 -22.49
CA PRO A 243 -3.82 -8.58 -23.03
C PRO A 243 -4.68 -8.71 -24.30
N GLU A 244 -4.30 -9.61 -25.22
CA GLU A 244 -5.06 -9.85 -26.45
C GLU A 244 -6.49 -10.34 -26.18
N GLU A 245 -6.70 -11.08 -25.09
CA GLU A 245 -8.01 -11.52 -24.64
C GLU A 245 -8.91 -10.33 -24.26
N VAL A 246 -8.35 -9.32 -23.58
CA VAL A 246 -9.07 -8.10 -23.20
C VAL A 246 -9.46 -7.31 -24.45
N LEU A 247 -8.54 -7.15 -25.41
CA LEU A 247 -8.82 -6.43 -26.65
C LEU A 247 -9.91 -7.13 -27.49
N ARG A 248 -9.95 -8.47 -27.48
CA ARG A 248 -11.00 -9.25 -28.13
C ARG A 248 -12.36 -9.04 -27.46
N GLU A 249 -12.43 -9.13 -26.14
CA GLU A 249 -13.67 -8.90 -25.37
C GLU A 249 -14.22 -7.49 -25.58
N VAL A 250 -13.35 -6.49 -25.57
CA VAL A 250 -13.70 -5.09 -25.83
C VAL A 250 -14.24 -4.87 -27.25
N ALA A 251 -13.68 -5.54 -28.25
CA ALA A 251 -14.08 -5.36 -29.65
C ALA A 251 -15.52 -5.82 -29.94
N GLU A 252 -16.12 -6.64 -29.05
CA GLU A 252 -17.51 -7.10 -29.15
C GLU A 252 -18.52 -6.09 -28.57
N LEU A 253 -18.06 -5.06 -27.85
CA LEU A 253 -18.92 -4.07 -27.21
C LEU A 253 -19.47 -3.06 -28.22
N SER A 254 -20.74 -2.73 -28.10
CA SER A 254 -21.37 -1.63 -28.84
C SER A 254 -20.97 -0.26 -28.26
N ALA A 255 -20.96 0.79 -29.08
CA ALA A 255 -20.69 2.15 -28.60
C ALA A 255 -21.82 2.72 -27.71
N ASP A 256 -23.04 2.23 -27.91
CA ASP A 256 -24.25 2.68 -27.22
C ASP A 256 -24.86 1.55 -26.38
N VAL A 257 -25.59 1.94 -25.34
CA VAL A 257 -26.39 1.03 -24.51
C VAL A 257 -27.54 0.46 -25.34
N SER A 258 -27.69 -0.87 -25.36
CA SER A 258 -28.74 -1.50 -26.16
C SER A 258 -30.13 -1.35 -25.52
N ALA A 259 -31.19 -1.46 -26.32
CA ALA A 259 -32.56 -1.47 -25.81
C ALA A 259 -32.82 -2.66 -24.87
N ASP A 260 -32.15 -3.79 -25.09
CA ASP A 260 -32.25 -4.98 -24.25
C ASP A 260 -31.59 -4.76 -22.88
N ASP A 261 -30.47 -4.03 -22.83
CA ASP A 261 -29.81 -3.66 -21.57
C ASP A 261 -30.68 -2.75 -20.68
N ILE A 262 -31.50 -1.90 -21.31
CA ILE A 262 -32.41 -0.96 -20.64
C ILE A 262 -33.65 -1.68 -20.09
N ASN A 263 -34.08 -2.75 -20.76
CA ASN A 263 -35.36 -3.38 -20.48
C ASN A 263 -35.44 -3.92 -19.03
N GLY A 264 -36.46 -3.46 -18.29
CA GLY A 264 -36.74 -3.86 -16.91
C GLY A 264 -35.89 -3.18 -15.84
N ARG A 265 -35.00 -2.24 -16.20
CA ARG A 265 -34.33 -1.35 -15.24
C ARG A 265 -35.24 -0.21 -14.84
N VAL A 266 -35.00 0.38 -13.66
CA VAL A 266 -35.68 1.60 -13.24
C VAL A 266 -35.27 2.75 -14.16
N ASP A 267 -36.23 3.47 -14.72
CA ASP A 267 -35.97 4.59 -15.64
C ASP A 267 -35.85 5.91 -14.86
N LEU A 268 -34.64 6.47 -14.83
CA LEU A 268 -34.33 7.75 -14.19
C LEU A 268 -33.84 8.78 -15.21
N ARG A 269 -34.09 8.58 -16.52
CA ARG A 269 -33.58 9.46 -17.59
C ARG A 269 -34.14 10.88 -17.52
N ASP A 270 -35.30 11.08 -16.92
CA ASP A 270 -35.90 12.40 -16.73
C ASP A 270 -35.48 13.09 -15.42
N MET A 271 -34.84 12.34 -14.50
CA MET A 271 -34.32 12.90 -13.25
C MET A 271 -33.16 13.86 -13.54
N PRO A 272 -33.04 15.00 -12.83
CA PRO A 272 -31.99 15.98 -13.09
C PRO A 272 -30.67 15.62 -12.41
N LEU A 273 -30.20 14.39 -12.67
CA LEU A 273 -28.87 13.90 -12.29
C LEU A 273 -27.79 14.66 -13.08
N VAL A 274 -26.72 15.04 -12.39
CA VAL A 274 -25.55 15.73 -12.97
C VAL A 274 -24.25 15.11 -12.47
N THR A 275 -23.20 15.19 -13.28
CA THR A 275 -21.83 14.82 -12.88
C THR A 275 -21.04 16.09 -12.56
N ILE A 276 -20.18 16.05 -11.54
CA ILE A 276 -19.37 17.20 -11.09
C ILE A 276 -17.95 16.71 -10.81
N ASP A 277 -17.02 17.06 -11.70
CA ASP A 277 -15.67 16.46 -11.74
C ASP A 277 -14.58 17.52 -11.98
N GLY A 278 -13.32 17.08 -11.98
CA GLY A 278 -12.20 17.92 -12.41
C GLY A 278 -12.27 18.26 -13.90
N LEU A 279 -11.63 19.35 -14.34
CA LEU A 279 -11.67 19.80 -15.73
C LEU A 279 -11.16 18.72 -16.70
N ASP A 280 -10.10 18.00 -16.33
CA ASP A 280 -9.43 17.00 -17.16
C ASP A 280 -10.05 15.60 -17.09
N ALA A 281 -11.05 15.40 -16.22
CA ALA A 281 -11.71 14.11 -16.02
C ALA A 281 -12.57 13.70 -17.23
N LYS A 282 -12.55 12.40 -17.57
CA LYS A 282 -13.30 11.79 -18.69
C LYS A 282 -14.10 10.55 -18.28
N ASP A 283 -13.75 9.99 -17.13
CA ASP A 283 -14.26 8.80 -16.48
C ASP A 283 -15.23 9.20 -15.35
N PHE A 284 -16.47 9.58 -15.71
CA PHE A 284 -17.45 10.05 -14.75
C PHE A 284 -18.14 8.86 -14.06
N ASP A 285 -17.65 8.49 -12.88
CA ASP A 285 -18.17 7.38 -12.08
C ASP A 285 -19.54 7.67 -11.47
N ASP A 286 -19.75 8.91 -11.01
CA ASP A 286 -20.89 9.27 -10.17
C ASP A 286 -21.71 10.45 -10.71
N ALA A 287 -23.02 10.39 -10.47
CA ALA A 287 -23.95 11.47 -10.68
C ALA A 287 -24.88 11.62 -9.48
N VAL A 288 -25.22 12.87 -9.14
CA VAL A 288 -25.95 13.19 -7.92
C VAL A 288 -27.22 14.00 -8.20
N TYR A 289 -28.26 13.73 -7.40
CA TYR A 289 -29.47 14.54 -7.31
C TYR A 289 -30.04 14.44 -5.90
N CYS A 290 -30.61 15.52 -5.37
CA CYS A 290 -31.39 15.43 -4.13
C CYS A 290 -32.66 16.29 -4.15
N ASP A 291 -33.60 15.88 -3.30
CA ASP A 291 -34.84 16.60 -3.05
C ASP A 291 -35.23 16.56 -1.57
N ARG A 292 -36.22 17.38 -1.21
CA ARG A 292 -36.82 17.41 0.13
C ARG A 292 -38.16 16.68 0.14
N LEU A 293 -38.34 15.84 1.15
CA LEU A 293 -39.63 15.25 1.47
C LEU A 293 -40.52 16.23 2.24
N GLU A 294 -41.83 15.98 2.22
CA GLU A 294 -42.81 16.72 3.01
C GLU A 294 -42.51 16.64 4.53
N SER A 295 -41.88 15.56 4.98
CA SER A 295 -41.43 15.38 6.37
C SER A 295 -40.29 16.34 6.78
N GLY A 296 -39.63 16.99 5.82
CA GLY A 296 -38.43 17.79 6.03
C GLY A 296 -37.12 17.00 5.91
N ASN A 297 -37.19 15.68 5.73
CA ASN A 297 -36.04 14.84 5.38
C ASN A 297 -35.60 15.09 3.93
N TRP A 298 -34.39 14.66 3.63
CA TRP A 298 -33.82 14.66 2.29
C TRP A 298 -33.93 13.27 1.67
N VAL A 299 -34.08 13.22 0.35
CA VAL A 299 -33.73 12.02 -0.43
C VAL A 299 -32.57 12.38 -1.34
N LEU A 300 -31.52 11.57 -1.27
CA LEU A 300 -30.33 11.68 -2.10
C LEU A 300 -30.26 10.46 -3.01
N TRP A 301 -30.11 10.71 -4.31
CA TRP A 301 -29.76 9.71 -5.32
C TRP A 301 -28.30 9.88 -5.68
N VAL A 302 -27.53 8.82 -5.47
CA VAL A 302 -26.17 8.67 -5.99
C VAL A 302 -26.22 7.57 -7.05
N ALA A 303 -26.09 7.96 -8.31
CA ALA A 303 -26.04 7.05 -9.44
C ALA A 303 -24.58 6.76 -9.78
N ILE A 304 -24.19 5.49 -9.72
CA ILE A 304 -22.82 5.06 -10.01
C ILE A 304 -22.79 4.25 -11.30
N ALA A 305 -21.79 4.45 -12.15
CA ALA A 305 -21.54 3.66 -13.35
C ALA A 305 -21.70 2.16 -13.10
N ASP A 306 -22.55 1.48 -13.89
CA ASP A 306 -22.79 0.05 -13.73
C ASP A 306 -21.69 -0.80 -14.39
N VAL A 307 -20.45 -0.65 -13.92
CA VAL A 307 -19.27 -1.33 -14.46
C VAL A 307 -19.42 -2.86 -14.39
N SER A 308 -20.04 -3.37 -13.33
CA SER A 308 -20.28 -4.81 -13.16
C SER A 308 -21.11 -5.41 -14.29
N HIS A 309 -21.94 -4.62 -14.97
CA HIS A 309 -22.70 -5.10 -16.13
C HIS A 309 -21.79 -5.48 -17.31
N TYR A 310 -20.73 -4.71 -17.52
CA TYR A 310 -19.79 -4.90 -18.64
C TYR A 310 -18.60 -5.78 -18.25
N VAL A 311 -18.10 -5.66 -17.02
CA VAL A 311 -16.97 -6.45 -16.51
C VAL A 311 -17.51 -7.59 -15.66
N ARG A 312 -17.69 -8.76 -16.28
CA ARG A 312 -18.28 -9.95 -15.62
C ARG A 312 -17.21 -10.81 -14.95
N PRO A 313 -17.52 -11.47 -13.82
CA PRO A 313 -16.57 -12.34 -13.13
C PRO A 313 -15.91 -13.39 -14.05
N HIS A 314 -14.60 -13.59 -13.88
CA HIS A 314 -13.81 -14.60 -14.60
C HIS A 314 -13.67 -14.40 -16.12
N MET A 315 -14.06 -13.22 -16.63
CA MET A 315 -13.75 -12.81 -18.01
C MET A 315 -12.40 -12.10 -18.08
N ALA A 316 -11.87 -11.87 -19.29
CA ALA A 316 -10.53 -11.31 -19.45
C ALA A 316 -10.45 -9.88 -18.90
N LEU A 317 -11.51 -9.08 -19.09
CA LEU A 317 -11.63 -7.76 -18.49
C LEU A 317 -11.58 -7.81 -16.95
N ASP A 318 -12.15 -8.83 -16.33
CA ASP A 318 -12.16 -8.99 -14.87
C ASP A 318 -10.80 -9.38 -14.31
N GLU A 319 -10.17 -10.39 -14.91
CA GLU A 319 -8.84 -10.85 -14.52
C GLU A 319 -7.80 -9.73 -14.65
N GLU A 320 -7.89 -8.91 -15.70
CA GLU A 320 -7.01 -7.75 -15.85
C GLU A 320 -7.37 -6.60 -14.88
N ALA A 321 -8.66 -6.39 -14.59
CA ALA A 321 -9.10 -5.36 -13.65
C ALA A 321 -8.63 -5.65 -12.22
N ILE A 322 -8.66 -6.91 -11.74
CA ILE A 322 -8.10 -7.28 -10.43
C ILE A 322 -6.57 -7.25 -10.42
N HIS A 323 -5.93 -7.59 -11.54
CA HIS A 323 -4.48 -7.53 -11.70
C HIS A 323 -3.94 -6.09 -11.59
N ARG A 324 -4.64 -5.13 -12.20
CA ARG A 324 -4.39 -3.69 -12.05
C ARG A 324 -4.81 -3.18 -10.67
N GLY A 325 -5.98 -3.60 -10.20
CA GLY A 325 -6.60 -3.27 -8.90
C GLY A 325 -7.19 -1.86 -8.82
N ASN A 326 -6.50 -0.87 -9.39
CA ASN A 326 -6.96 0.51 -9.49
C ASN A 326 -6.29 1.25 -10.66
N SER A 327 -6.91 2.35 -11.12
CA SER A 327 -6.26 3.27 -12.06
C SER A 327 -5.09 3.98 -11.36
N VAL A 328 -4.05 4.32 -12.12
CA VAL A 328 -2.88 5.08 -11.64
C VAL A 328 -2.85 6.43 -12.34
N TYR A 329 -2.91 7.52 -11.56
CA TYR A 329 -2.99 8.89 -12.06
C TYR A 329 -1.62 9.58 -11.91
N PHE A 330 -0.83 9.56 -12.97
CA PHE A 330 0.39 10.37 -13.06
C PHE A 330 0.06 11.81 -13.47
N PRO A 331 0.91 12.78 -13.17
CA PRO A 331 0.79 14.12 -13.74
C PRO A 331 0.75 14.05 -15.28
N GLY A 332 -0.40 14.45 -15.87
CA GLY A 332 -0.59 14.48 -17.33
C GLY A 332 -0.90 13.13 -18.01
N GLN A 333 -0.89 12.00 -17.31
CA GLN A 333 -1.15 10.67 -17.88
C GLN A 333 -1.87 9.74 -16.90
N VAL A 334 -2.81 8.94 -17.40
CA VAL A 334 -3.50 7.91 -16.60
C VAL A 334 -3.19 6.54 -17.16
N VAL A 335 -2.87 5.59 -16.29
CA VAL A 335 -2.90 4.14 -16.60
C VAL A 335 -4.20 3.60 -16.03
N PRO A 336 -5.25 3.42 -16.87
CA PRO A 336 -6.58 3.11 -16.36
C PRO A 336 -6.69 1.64 -15.96
N MET A 337 -7.54 1.36 -14.97
CA MET A 337 -7.91 -0.01 -14.58
C MET A 337 -8.68 -0.73 -15.69
N LEU A 338 -9.48 0.01 -16.46
CA LEU A 338 -10.31 -0.50 -17.54
C LEU A 338 -10.01 0.21 -18.86
N PRO A 339 -10.12 -0.49 -20.01
CA PRO A 339 -9.92 0.12 -21.33
C PRO A 339 -10.79 1.35 -21.56
N GLU A 340 -10.27 2.35 -22.28
CA GLU A 340 -10.87 3.68 -22.44
C GLU A 340 -12.27 3.65 -23.05
N VAL A 341 -12.56 2.67 -23.91
CA VAL A 341 -13.89 2.43 -24.47
C VAL A 341 -14.96 2.16 -23.41
N LEU A 342 -14.57 1.54 -22.28
CA LEU A 342 -15.42 1.35 -21.12
C LEU A 342 -15.33 2.57 -20.20
N SER A 343 -14.12 2.91 -19.74
CA SER A 343 -13.90 3.91 -18.70
C SER A 343 -14.31 5.32 -19.11
N ASN A 344 -14.06 5.74 -20.35
CA ASN A 344 -14.49 7.06 -20.86
C ASN A 344 -15.79 6.99 -21.67
N GLY A 345 -16.23 5.78 -22.04
CA GLY A 345 -17.35 5.55 -22.97
C GLY A 345 -18.60 5.00 -22.29
N LEU A 346 -18.76 3.68 -22.28
CA LEU A 346 -19.97 2.97 -21.85
C LEU A 346 -20.24 3.06 -20.34
N CYS A 347 -19.20 3.10 -19.52
CA CYS A 347 -19.33 3.22 -18.07
C CYS A 347 -19.41 4.68 -17.62
N SER A 348 -18.66 5.58 -18.27
CA SER A 348 -18.70 7.02 -17.96
C SER A 348 -20.11 7.58 -18.13
N LEU A 349 -20.63 8.25 -17.09
CA LEU A 349 -21.96 8.87 -17.03
C LEU A 349 -22.06 10.16 -17.85
N ASN A 350 -21.65 10.06 -19.12
CA ASN A 350 -21.56 11.14 -20.09
C ASN A 350 -22.88 11.93 -20.24
N PRO A 351 -22.80 13.25 -20.48
CA PRO A 351 -23.98 14.11 -20.55
C PRO A 351 -24.84 13.78 -21.77
N ASN A 352 -26.16 13.86 -21.59
CA ASN A 352 -27.19 13.73 -22.63
C ASN A 352 -27.24 12.39 -23.38
N VAL A 353 -26.60 11.34 -22.85
CA VAL A 353 -26.66 9.97 -23.39
C VAL A 353 -27.16 8.99 -22.33
N ASP A 354 -27.86 7.93 -22.77
CA ASP A 354 -28.37 6.91 -21.86
C ASP A 354 -27.21 6.07 -21.33
N ARG A 355 -27.17 5.87 -20.01
CA ARG A 355 -26.13 5.11 -19.31
C ARG A 355 -26.74 4.21 -18.24
N LEU A 356 -26.15 3.02 -18.11
CA LEU A 356 -26.52 2.07 -17.07
C LEU A 356 -25.84 2.47 -15.76
N CYS A 357 -26.60 2.48 -14.67
CA CYS A 357 -26.08 2.82 -13.36
C CYS A 357 -26.62 1.88 -12.27
N MET A 358 -25.86 1.76 -11.19
CA MET A 358 -26.33 1.27 -9.90
C MET A 358 -26.70 2.48 -9.05
N ILE A 359 -27.94 2.52 -8.57
CA ILE A 359 -28.41 3.60 -7.71
C ILE A 359 -28.20 3.22 -6.25
N CYS A 360 -27.66 4.14 -5.47
CA CYS A 360 -27.83 4.20 -4.03
C CYS A 360 -28.79 5.36 -3.73
N GLU A 361 -30.01 5.04 -3.31
CA GLU A 361 -30.99 6.03 -2.88
C GLU A 361 -31.12 5.99 -1.37
N MET A 362 -31.04 7.16 -0.75
CA MET A 362 -30.94 7.32 0.70
C MET A 362 -31.94 8.35 1.20
N GLU A 363 -32.72 7.98 2.21
CA GLU A 363 -33.45 8.95 3.03
C GLU A 363 -32.55 9.42 4.18
N ILE A 364 -32.37 10.74 4.28
CA ILE A 364 -31.48 11.37 5.24
C ILE A 364 -32.29 12.35 6.08
N SER A 365 -32.20 12.25 7.40
CA SER A 365 -32.92 13.15 8.30
C SER A 365 -32.51 14.61 8.12
N SER A 366 -33.32 15.54 8.61
CA SER A 366 -32.95 16.96 8.65
C SER A 366 -31.66 17.25 9.43
N ASP A 367 -31.22 16.33 10.30
CA ASP A 367 -29.97 16.41 11.07
C ASP A 367 -28.79 15.70 10.40
N GLY A 368 -29.00 15.07 9.24
CA GLY A 368 -27.96 14.39 8.47
C GLY A 368 -27.74 12.92 8.84
N ASP A 369 -28.69 12.28 9.51
CA ASP A 369 -28.64 10.85 9.83
C ASP A 369 -29.26 10.02 8.70
N LEU A 370 -28.52 9.03 8.20
CA LEU A 370 -29.05 8.04 7.27
C LEU A 370 -30.17 7.24 7.95
N GLN A 371 -31.38 7.27 7.37
CA GLN A 371 -32.57 6.60 7.92
C GLN A 371 -32.83 5.27 7.20
N GLU A 372 -32.84 5.32 5.87
CA GLU A 372 -33.08 4.16 5.01
C GLU A 372 -32.22 4.29 3.75
N SER A 373 -31.78 3.15 3.22
CA SER A 373 -31.12 3.09 1.93
C SER A 373 -31.65 1.93 1.07
N ARG A 374 -31.65 2.15 -0.24
CA ARG A 374 -32.01 1.12 -1.22
C ARG A 374 -31.04 1.15 -2.40
N PHE A 375 -30.72 -0.05 -2.89
CA PHE A 375 -29.87 -0.25 -4.05
C PHE A 375 -30.64 -0.90 -5.18
N TYR A 376 -30.49 -0.40 -6.41
CA TYR A 376 -31.13 -0.99 -7.58
C TYR A 376 -30.45 -0.61 -8.91
N PRO A 377 -30.41 -1.52 -9.90
CA PRO A 377 -29.97 -1.19 -11.25
C PRO A 377 -30.95 -0.24 -11.96
N SER A 378 -30.42 0.72 -12.70
CA SER A 378 -31.20 1.77 -13.37
C SER A 378 -30.57 2.16 -14.72
N VAL A 379 -31.33 2.93 -15.50
CA VAL A 379 -30.84 3.71 -16.63
C VAL A 379 -31.04 5.20 -16.33
N MET A 380 -30.01 6.00 -16.62
CA MET A 380 -30.05 7.46 -16.44
C MET A 380 -29.57 8.19 -17.69
N ARG A 381 -29.81 9.50 -17.71
CA ARG A 381 -29.26 10.43 -18.71
C ARG A 381 -28.83 11.70 -18.00
N SER A 382 -27.51 11.86 -17.79
CA SER A 382 -26.96 13.04 -17.12
C SER A 382 -27.39 14.32 -17.84
N LYS A 383 -27.92 15.29 -17.11
CA LYS A 383 -28.39 16.56 -17.70
C LYS A 383 -27.27 17.55 -17.97
N ALA A 384 -26.14 17.40 -17.28
CA ALA A 384 -24.96 18.21 -17.49
C ALA A 384 -23.72 17.52 -16.91
N ARG A 385 -22.59 17.76 -17.59
CA ARG A 385 -21.25 17.57 -17.05
C ARG A 385 -20.78 18.92 -16.56
N LEU A 386 -20.53 19.03 -15.26
CA LEU A 386 -20.09 20.26 -14.61
C LEU A 386 -18.67 20.09 -14.06
N THR A 387 -17.95 21.20 -13.88
CA THR A 387 -16.69 21.20 -13.12
C THR A 387 -16.88 21.66 -11.68
N TYR A 388 -15.98 21.24 -10.79
CA TYR A 388 -15.94 21.77 -9.43
C TYR A 388 -15.81 23.29 -9.37
N ASP A 389 -15.10 23.91 -10.33
CA ASP A 389 -14.94 25.36 -10.39
C ASP A 389 -16.22 26.07 -10.82
N GLN A 390 -16.92 25.56 -11.83
CA GLN A 390 -18.23 26.10 -12.24
C GLN A 390 -19.22 26.07 -11.06
N VAL A 391 -19.32 24.94 -10.36
CA VAL A 391 -20.23 24.80 -9.22
C VAL A 391 -19.76 25.64 -8.02
N GLY A 392 -18.45 25.75 -7.80
CA GLY A 392 -17.88 26.63 -6.77
C GLY A 392 -18.22 28.10 -7.02
N LEU A 393 -18.08 28.57 -8.27
CA LEU A 393 -18.44 29.93 -8.69
C LEU A 393 -19.95 30.18 -8.59
N LEU A 394 -20.78 29.17 -8.90
CA LEU A 394 -22.23 29.23 -8.70
C LEU A 394 -22.57 29.52 -7.24
N PHE A 395 -21.94 28.80 -6.30
CA PHE A 395 -22.15 29.00 -4.87
C PHE A 395 -21.59 30.34 -4.35
N ALA A 396 -20.53 30.85 -4.99
CA ALA A 396 -20.01 32.19 -4.73
C ALA A 396 -20.92 33.32 -5.29
N GLY A 397 -21.92 32.99 -6.09
CA GLY A 397 -22.89 33.94 -6.62
C GLY A 397 -22.48 34.61 -7.93
N ASP A 398 -21.55 34.02 -8.68
CA ASP A 398 -21.08 34.55 -9.97
C ASP A 398 -22.23 34.68 -10.99
N ALA A 399 -22.43 35.88 -11.53
CA ALA A 399 -23.57 36.17 -12.40
C ALA A 399 -23.50 35.48 -13.79
N PRO A 400 -22.35 35.44 -14.48
CA PRO A 400 -22.17 34.63 -15.69
C PRO A 400 -22.54 33.16 -15.50
N ILE A 401 -21.97 32.51 -14.48
CA ILE A 401 -22.24 31.07 -14.22
C ILE A 401 -23.70 30.82 -13.86
N ARG A 402 -24.33 31.70 -13.07
CA ARG A 402 -25.77 31.58 -12.76
C ARG A 402 -26.64 31.62 -14.02
N LYS A 403 -26.29 32.47 -14.99
CA LYS A 403 -27.02 32.53 -16.26
C LYS A 403 -26.79 31.28 -17.10
N GLU A 404 -25.58 30.73 -17.10
CA GLU A 404 -25.24 29.48 -17.81
C GLU A 404 -26.01 28.28 -17.24
N LEU A 405 -26.11 28.19 -15.91
CA LEU A 405 -26.66 27.04 -15.20
C LEU A 405 -28.11 27.24 -14.71
N ASP A 406 -28.88 28.17 -15.29
CA ASP A 406 -30.19 28.63 -14.78
C ASP A 406 -31.14 27.48 -14.43
N ASN A 407 -31.27 26.49 -15.32
CA ASN A 407 -32.12 25.31 -15.12
C ASN A 407 -31.62 24.33 -14.05
N LEU A 408 -30.37 24.45 -13.62
CA LEU A 408 -29.72 23.58 -12.63
C LEU A 408 -29.47 24.29 -11.29
N ILE A 409 -29.77 25.59 -11.17
CA ILE A 409 -29.56 26.32 -9.91
C ILE A 409 -30.33 25.66 -8.76
N ALA A 410 -31.63 25.41 -8.93
CA ALA A 410 -32.46 24.84 -7.88
C ALA A 410 -31.95 23.47 -7.38
N PRO A 411 -31.67 22.46 -8.23
CA PRO A 411 -31.13 21.19 -7.78
C PRO A 411 -29.72 21.31 -7.16
N LEU A 412 -28.83 22.14 -7.72
CA LEU A 412 -27.48 22.35 -7.16
C LEU A 412 -27.51 23.04 -5.80
N MET A 413 -28.42 24.00 -5.60
CA MET A 413 -28.60 24.64 -4.29
C MET A 413 -29.16 23.67 -3.24
N ARG A 414 -30.05 22.74 -3.62
CA ARG A 414 -30.50 21.68 -2.70
C ARG A 414 -29.36 20.76 -2.28
N LEU A 415 -28.49 20.37 -3.21
CA LEU A 415 -27.28 19.59 -2.89
C LEU A 415 -26.36 20.37 -1.94
N HIS A 416 -26.18 21.68 -2.15
CA HIS A 416 -25.39 22.54 -1.24
C HIS A 416 -25.99 22.62 0.17
N GLU A 417 -27.31 22.71 0.27
CA GLU A 417 -28.02 22.68 1.56
C GLU A 417 -27.84 21.34 2.29
N LEU A 418 -28.00 20.22 1.57
CA LEU A 418 -27.74 18.88 2.11
C LEU A 418 -26.28 18.74 2.57
N TYR A 419 -25.32 19.18 1.76
CA TYR A 419 -23.90 19.21 2.12
C TYR A 419 -23.66 19.93 3.44
N LYS A 420 -24.24 21.11 3.64
CA LYS A 420 -24.10 21.86 4.91
C LYS A 420 -24.63 21.08 6.11
N THR A 421 -25.69 20.29 5.93
CA THR A 421 -26.22 19.40 6.97
C THR A 421 -25.25 18.25 7.26
N LEU A 422 -24.77 17.56 6.22
CA LEU A 422 -23.83 16.45 6.35
C LEU A 422 -22.48 16.88 6.95
N ALA A 423 -21.93 18.02 6.51
CA ALA A 423 -20.69 18.58 7.05
C ALA A 423 -20.81 18.91 8.55
N LYS A 424 -21.95 19.47 8.99
CA LYS A 424 -22.22 19.69 10.42
C LYS A 424 -22.29 18.37 11.18
N LYS A 425 -22.89 17.33 10.60
CA LYS A 425 -22.94 16.00 11.21
C LYS A 425 -21.56 15.36 11.34
N ARG A 426 -20.74 15.43 10.28
CA ARG A 426 -19.35 14.95 10.26
C ARG A 426 -18.50 15.65 11.33
N ALA A 427 -18.63 16.97 11.46
CA ALA A 427 -17.95 17.73 12.50
C ALA A 427 -18.36 17.28 13.91
N LYS A 428 -19.67 17.07 14.16
CA LYS A 428 -20.17 16.54 15.44
C LYS A 428 -19.72 15.11 15.74
N ARG A 429 -19.59 14.27 14.70
CA ARG A 429 -19.14 12.87 14.81
C ARG A 429 -17.67 12.76 15.22
N GLY A 430 -16.88 13.80 15.02
CA GLY A 430 -15.47 13.82 15.40
C GLY A 430 -14.53 13.25 14.33
N ALA A 431 -14.93 13.32 13.06
CA ALA A 431 -14.04 12.94 11.96
C ALA A 431 -12.80 13.84 11.94
N ILE A 432 -11.63 13.23 11.78
CA ILE A 432 -10.37 13.94 11.78
C ILE A 432 -10.11 14.44 10.36
N SER A 433 -10.01 15.76 10.20
CA SER A 433 -9.58 16.37 8.95
C SER A 433 -8.19 16.95 9.15
N PHE A 434 -7.25 16.51 8.32
CA PHE A 434 -5.94 17.13 8.24
C PHE A 434 -5.87 17.86 6.91
N ASP A 435 -5.80 19.18 6.95
CA ASP A 435 -5.62 19.99 5.75
C ASP A 435 -4.19 19.76 5.23
N ARG A 436 -4.06 18.85 4.25
CA ARG A 436 -2.86 18.75 3.43
C ARG A 436 -3.07 19.61 2.18
N THR A 437 -2.04 20.37 1.83
CA THR A 437 -2.01 21.08 0.56
C THR A 437 -1.47 20.09 -0.46
N GLU A 438 -2.30 19.65 -1.39
CA GLU A 438 -1.86 18.85 -2.53
C GLU A 438 -1.33 19.82 -3.61
N SER A 439 -0.36 19.38 -4.43
CA SER A 439 0.14 20.16 -5.56
C SER A 439 -0.50 19.72 -6.88
N TYR A 440 -0.84 20.70 -7.70
CA TYR A 440 -1.20 20.56 -9.11
C TYR A 440 -0.02 21.02 -9.97
N ILE A 441 0.43 20.18 -10.90
CA ILE A 441 1.54 20.47 -11.81
C ILE A 441 0.94 20.89 -13.16
N GLU A 442 1.19 22.13 -13.55
CA GLU A 442 0.80 22.68 -14.85
C GLU A 442 1.94 22.47 -15.84
N PHE A 443 1.64 21.86 -16.98
CA PHE A 443 2.60 21.60 -18.06
C PHE A 443 2.41 22.59 -19.21
N ASP A 444 3.51 22.95 -19.88
CA ASP A 444 3.46 23.72 -21.13
C ASP A 444 3.22 22.82 -22.36
N ASP A 445 3.17 23.43 -23.56
CA ASP A 445 2.96 22.74 -24.83
C ASP A 445 4.08 21.72 -25.17
N GLN A 446 5.25 21.82 -24.53
CA GLN A 446 6.38 20.91 -24.68
C GLN A 446 6.40 19.81 -23.61
N ARG A 447 5.35 19.71 -22.77
CA ARG A 447 5.26 18.82 -21.60
C ARG A 447 6.31 19.10 -20.53
N LYS A 448 6.85 20.32 -20.47
CA LYS A 448 7.70 20.77 -19.36
C LYS A 448 6.86 21.39 -18.27
N ILE A 449 7.37 21.34 -17.04
CA ILE A 449 6.68 21.93 -15.89
C ILE A 449 6.70 23.45 -16.01
N GLN A 450 5.53 24.05 -16.17
CA GLN A 450 5.38 25.50 -16.18
C GLN A 450 5.27 26.03 -14.74
N LYS A 451 4.43 25.40 -13.92
CA LYS A 451 4.16 25.82 -12.53
C LYS A 451 3.75 24.64 -11.65
N ILE A 452 4.03 24.77 -10.36
CA ILE A 452 3.52 23.90 -9.30
C ILE A 452 2.63 24.76 -8.41
N LEU A 453 1.32 24.49 -8.42
CA LEU A 453 0.31 25.27 -7.72
C LEU A 453 -0.34 24.46 -6.60
N PRO A 454 -0.75 25.07 -5.47
CA PRO A 454 -1.54 24.38 -4.47
C PRO A 454 -2.96 24.11 -4.99
N LEU A 455 -3.46 22.89 -4.81
CA LEU A 455 -4.83 22.52 -5.13
C LEU A 455 -5.78 23.14 -4.10
N VAL A 456 -6.66 24.05 -4.56
CA VAL A 456 -7.63 24.74 -3.69
C VAL A 456 -8.96 23.99 -3.69
N ARG A 457 -9.31 23.42 -2.54
CA ARG A 457 -10.59 22.71 -2.36
C ARG A 457 -11.71 23.68 -2.02
N ASN A 458 -12.74 23.74 -2.87
CA ASN A 458 -13.94 24.56 -2.67
C ASN A 458 -15.16 23.73 -2.16
N ASP A 459 -16.30 24.38 -1.93
CA ASP A 459 -17.52 23.72 -1.44
C ASP A 459 -18.10 22.67 -2.40
N ALA A 460 -17.87 22.77 -3.72
CA ALA A 460 -18.33 21.77 -4.68
C ALA A 460 -17.59 20.43 -4.48
N HIS A 461 -16.28 20.48 -4.26
CA HIS A 461 -15.47 19.29 -3.94
C HIS A 461 -15.99 18.62 -2.66
N ARG A 462 -16.23 19.43 -1.61
CA ARG A 462 -16.70 18.94 -0.31
C ARG A 462 -18.13 18.39 -0.39
N MET A 463 -18.98 18.99 -1.21
CA MET A 463 -20.35 18.53 -1.43
C MET A 463 -20.39 17.14 -2.06
N ILE A 464 -19.63 16.91 -3.13
CA ILE A 464 -19.51 15.59 -3.75
C ILE A 464 -18.89 14.58 -2.77
N GLU A 465 -17.83 14.97 -2.05
CA GLU A 465 -17.22 14.11 -1.02
C GLU A 465 -18.25 13.62 0.01
N GLU A 466 -19.09 14.50 0.57
CA GLU A 466 -20.10 14.10 1.56
C GLU A 466 -21.19 13.20 0.95
N CYS A 467 -21.59 13.44 -0.30
CA CYS A 467 -22.56 12.58 -1.00
C CYS A 467 -21.99 11.15 -1.20
N MET A 468 -20.71 11.05 -1.60
CA MET A 468 -20.06 9.76 -1.77
C MET A 468 -19.81 9.06 -0.44
N ILE A 469 -19.42 9.81 0.61
CA ILE A 469 -19.22 9.24 1.95
C ILE A 469 -20.51 8.60 2.45
N ILE A 470 -21.67 9.26 2.33
CA ILE A 470 -22.91 8.69 2.85
C ILE A 470 -23.39 7.48 2.03
N ALA A 471 -23.17 7.45 0.71
CA ALA A 471 -23.42 6.27 -0.13
C ALA A 471 -22.51 5.08 0.25
N ASN A 472 -21.24 5.36 0.57
CA ASN A 472 -20.28 4.37 1.03
C ASN A 472 -20.63 3.83 2.44
N VAL A 473 -21.19 4.67 3.32
CA VAL A 473 -21.76 4.25 4.61
C VAL A 473 -22.98 3.36 4.41
N ALA A 474 -23.92 3.77 3.55
CA ALA A 474 -25.10 2.97 3.21
C ALA A 474 -24.72 1.59 2.65
N THR A 475 -23.61 1.51 1.91
CA THR A 475 -23.10 0.24 1.37
C THR A 475 -22.59 -0.68 2.49
N ALA A 476 -21.83 -0.15 3.45
CA ALA A 476 -21.37 -0.93 4.60
C ALA A 476 -22.56 -1.43 5.43
N GLU A 477 -23.53 -0.56 5.74
CA GLU A 477 -24.76 -0.93 6.45
C GLU A 477 -25.57 -1.99 5.67
N TYR A 478 -25.58 -1.92 4.34
CA TYR A 478 -26.24 -2.92 3.50
C TYR A 478 -25.60 -4.31 3.65
N PHE A 479 -24.27 -4.40 3.66
CA PHE A 479 -23.58 -5.67 3.86
C PHE A 479 -23.89 -6.30 5.23
N GLU A 480 -23.84 -5.49 6.28
CA GLU A 480 -24.15 -5.92 7.65
C GLU A 480 -25.61 -6.36 7.79
N ALA A 481 -26.56 -5.53 7.36
CA ALA A 481 -27.99 -5.79 7.50
C ALA A 481 -28.44 -7.06 6.75
N HIS A 482 -27.76 -7.39 5.64
CA HIS A 482 -28.07 -8.57 4.84
C HIS A 482 -27.19 -9.79 5.14
N ASN A 483 -26.23 -9.65 6.07
CA ASN A 483 -25.25 -10.68 6.44
C ASN A 483 -24.58 -11.32 5.20
N VAL A 484 -24.16 -10.47 4.27
CA VAL A 484 -23.38 -10.87 3.09
C VAL A 484 -21.91 -10.55 3.31
N PRO A 485 -20.97 -11.37 2.81
CA PRO A 485 -19.56 -11.02 2.79
C PRO A 485 -19.39 -9.68 2.06
N GLY A 486 -18.76 -8.70 2.72
CA GLY A 486 -18.59 -7.34 2.21
C GLY A 486 -17.13 -7.01 1.92
N VAL A 487 -16.90 -5.86 1.29
CA VAL A 487 -15.56 -5.27 1.14
C VAL A 487 -15.56 -3.95 1.89
N TYR A 488 -14.89 -3.91 3.03
CA TYR A 488 -14.80 -2.73 3.88
C TYR A 488 -13.49 -2.00 3.63
N ARG A 489 -13.56 -0.66 3.69
CA ARG A 489 -12.39 0.21 3.75
C ARG A 489 -12.15 0.52 5.23
N ILE A 490 -11.32 -0.28 5.87
CA ILE A 490 -11.03 -0.15 7.29
C ILE A 490 -9.86 0.80 7.51
N HIS A 491 -9.89 1.50 8.63
CA HIS A 491 -8.78 2.32 9.10
C HIS A 491 -8.66 2.12 10.59
N ASN A 492 -7.70 1.29 10.97
CA ASN A 492 -7.44 0.99 12.37
C ASN A 492 -6.86 2.20 13.09
N GLY A 493 -7.13 2.26 14.40
CA GLY A 493 -6.49 3.20 15.27
C GLY A 493 -4.96 3.08 15.27
N PRO A 494 -4.27 3.99 15.97
CA PRO A 494 -2.83 3.93 16.17
C PRO A 494 -2.43 2.64 16.92
N SER A 495 -1.29 2.05 16.54
CA SER A 495 -0.73 0.89 17.28
C SER A 495 -0.31 1.27 18.71
N VAL A 496 -0.23 0.28 19.61
CA VAL A 496 0.22 0.50 21.01
C VAL A 496 1.57 1.23 21.07
N SER A 497 2.55 0.80 20.26
CA SER A 497 3.87 1.45 20.23
C SER A 497 3.81 2.89 19.69
N ALA A 498 2.94 3.16 18.71
CA ALA A 498 2.75 4.52 18.19
C ALA A 498 2.07 5.42 19.24
N LEU A 499 1.11 4.89 19.98
CA LEU A 499 0.43 5.59 21.08
C LEU A 499 1.37 5.95 22.23
N GLU A 500 2.23 5.02 22.65
CA GLU A 500 3.22 5.28 23.72
C GLU A 500 4.15 6.44 23.35
N LYS A 501 4.70 6.42 22.12
CA LYS A 501 5.57 7.49 21.61
C LYS A 501 4.84 8.82 21.52
N LEU A 502 3.61 8.80 21.00
CA LEU A 502 2.77 9.99 20.91
C LEU A 502 2.50 10.58 22.31
N ARG A 503 2.21 9.75 23.30
CA ARG A 503 1.98 10.20 24.68
C ARG A 503 3.21 10.81 25.33
N GLU A 504 4.36 10.17 25.15
CA GLU A 504 5.63 10.68 25.65
C GLU A 504 5.92 12.07 25.06
N TYR A 505 5.71 12.21 23.76
CA TYR A 505 5.84 13.48 23.06
C TYR A 505 4.84 14.55 23.55
N LEU A 506 3.55 14.23 23.65
CA LEU A 506 2.52 15.16 24.13
C LEU A 506 2.76 15.61 25.57
N ALA A 507 3.18 14.69 26.44
CA ALA A 507 3.50 14.99 27.83
C ALA A 507 4.65 16.00 27.95
N SER A 508 5.65 15.93 27.06
CA SER A 508 6.75 16.90 27.01
C SER A 508 6.29 18.33 26.72
N MET A 509 5.17 18.48 26.00
CA MET A 509 4.54 19.77 25.67
C MET A 509 3.39 20.15 26.60
N GLY A 510 3.13 19.37 27.66
CA GLY A 510 2.05 19.63 28.60
C GLY A 510 0.66 19.27 28.09
N PHE A 511 0.55 18.49 27.01
CA PHE A 511 -0.71 17.95 26.51
C PHE A 511 -0.91 16.50 26.98
N MET A 512 -2.17 16.08 27.03
CA MET A 512 -2.55 14.71 27.37
C MET A 512 -3.56 14.20 26.33
N LEU A 513 -3.28 13.02 25.76
CA LEU A 513 -4.25 12.31 24.93
C LEU A 513 -5.20 11.52 25.84
N HIS A 514 -6.49 11.86 25.79
CA HIS A 514 -7.55 11.16 26.49
C HIS A 514 -7.85 9.78 25.86
N GLY A 515 -8.63 8.94 26.55
CA GLY A 515 -9.10 7.65 26.02
C GLY A 515 -8.30 6.41 26.42
N ASP A 516 -7.37 6.52 27.39
CA ASP A 516 -6.57 5.39 27.92
C ASP A 516 -6.03 4.49 26.80
N ASP A 517 -5.93 3.17 26.97
CA ASP A 517 -5.27 2.31 25.98
C ASP A 517 -6.00 2.20 24.63
N SER A 518 -7.13 2.86 24.44
CA SER A 518 -7.92 2.83 23.20
C SER A 518 -8.59 4.17 22.91
N PRO A 519 -7.81 5.22 22.58
CA PRO A 519 -8.36 6.52 22.24
C PRO A 519 -9.22 6.44 20.99
N VAL A 520 -10.31 7.19 20.96
CA VAL A 520 -11.19 7.31 19.79
C VAL A 520 -10.85 8.56 18.98
N SER A 521 -11.40 8.67 17.76
CA SER A 521 -11.18 9.81 16.87
C SER A 521 -11.53 11.15 17.52
N ALA A 522 -12.55 11.17 18.38
CA ALA A 522 -12.95 12.35 19.13
C ALA A 522 -11.87 12.83 20.13
N ASP A 523 -11.07 11.92 20.71
CA ASP A 523 -9.96 12.29 21.59
C ASP A 523 -8.84 12.99 20.81
N TYR A 524 -8.57 12.52 19.59
CA TYR A 524 -7.63 13.15 18.67
C TYR A 524 -8.11 14.53 18.23
N LEU A 525 -9.38 14.66 17.84
CA LEU A 525 -9.96 15.94 17.44
C LEU A 525 -9.97 16.94 18.60
N ARG A 526 -10.27 16.49 19.82
CA ARG A 526 -10.22 17.32 21.01
C ARG A 526 -8.81 17.88 21.22
N LEU A 527 -7.79 17.03 21.11
CA LEU A 527 -6.40 17.46 21.23
C LEU A 527 -5.98 18.44 20.12
N LEU A 528 -6.40 18.21 18.87
CA LEU A 528 -6.18 19.17 17.77
C LEU A 528 -6.81 20.53 18.08
N THR A 529 -8.01 20.54 18.66
CA THR A 529 -8.72 21.76 19.04
C THR A 529 -8.02 22.48 20.20
N GLU A 530 -7.61 21.74 21.24
CA GLU A 530 -6.90 22.28 22.40
C GLU A 530 -5.51 22.83 22.03
N SER A 531 -4.84 22.21 21.06
CA SER A 531 -3.50 22.59 20.60
C SER A 531 -3.48 23.62 19.47
N ALA A 532 -4.62 24.00 18.89
CA ALA A 532 -4.69 24.85 17.70
C ALA A 532 -3.94 26.19 17.82
N ASN A 533 -4.00 26.82 19.01
CA ASN A 533 -3.33 28.10 19.30
C ASN A 533 -1.93 27.93 19.91
N HIS A 534 -1.45 26.70 20.05
CA HIS A 534 -0.13 26.44 20.62
C HIS A 534 0.97 26.78 19.60
N PRO A 535 2.13 27.32 20.00
CA PRO A 535 3.24 27.61 19.07
C PRO A 535 3.70 26.42 18.22
N ASN A 536 3.49 25.19 18.73
CA ASN A 536 3.87 23.92 18.10
C ASN A 536 2.66 23.13 17.54
N SER A 537 1.54 23.80 17.23
CA SER A 537 0.32 23.14 16.74
C SER A 537 0.55 22.28 15.49
N GLU A 538 1.30 22.79 14.51
CA GLU A 538 1.68 22.06 13.28
C GLU A 538 2.47 20.76 13.60
N GLN A 539 3.37 20.82 14.59
CA GLN A 539 4.15 19.66 15.01
C GLN A 539 3.28 18.61 15.71
N ILE A 540 2.37 19.05 16.58
CA ILE A 540 1.37 18.19 17.24
C ILE A 540 0.51 17.49 16.18
N GLN A 541 0.00 18.24 15.20
CA GLN A 541 -0.80 17.71 14.10
C GLN A 541 -0.02 16.65 13.29
N THR A 542 1.25 16.91 13.00
CA THR A 542 2.13 15.98 12.29
C THR A 542 2.37 14.71 13.10
N MET A 543 2.56 14.80 14.42
CA MET A 543 2.75 13.61 15.26
C MET A 543 1.49 12.79 15.40
N LEU A 544 0.32 13.45 15.48
CA LEU A 544 -0.97 12.76 15.45
C LEU A 544 -1.20 12.04 14.12
N LEU A 545 -0.85 12.66 13.00
CA LEU A 545 -0.91 12.03 11.68
C LEU A 545 -0.02 10.79 11.60
N ARG A 546 1.23 10.91 12.06
CA ARG A 546 2.23 9.83 11.99
C ARG A 546 1.94 8.67 12.96
N SER A 547 1.07 8.86 13.95
CA SER A 547 0.66 7.76 14.84
C SER A 547 -0.42 6.87 14.23
N LEU A 548 -1.19 7.37 13.26
CA LEU A 548 -2.29 6.65 12.63
C LEU A 548 -1.79 5.55 11.70
N SER A 549 -2.58 4.48 11.62
CA SER A 549 -2.35 3.38 10.69
C SER A 549 -2.76 3.78 9.27
N GLN A 550 -2.26 3.09 8.25
CA GLN A 550 -2.80 3.25 6.90
C GLN A 550 -4.15 2.54 6.79
N ALA A 551 -5.06 3.10 5.99
CA ALA A 551 -6.32 2.44 5.66
C ALA A 551 -6.09 1.32 4.64
N VAL A 552 -6.85 0.24 4.74
CA VAL A 552 -6.73 -0.96 3.89
C VAL A 552 -8.11 -1.51 3.55
N TYR A 553 -8.18 -2.36 2.54
CA TYR A 553 -9.38 -3.16 2.27
C TYR A 553 -9.37 -4.44 3.11
N ALA A 554 -10.51 -4.81 3.66
CA ALA A 554 -10.70 -6.05 4.42
C ALA A 554 -12.13 -6.58 4.28
N PRO A 555 -12.35 -7.91 4.38
CA PRO A 555 -13.69 -8.47 4.38
C PRO A 555 -14.43 -8.31 5.71
N GLU A 556 -13.70 -8.15 6.81
CA GLU A 556 -14.26 -7.85 8.12
C GLU A 556 -14.37 -6.34 8.37
N ASN A 557 -15.48 -5.92 8.98
CA ASN A 557 -15.65 -4.52 9.36
C ASN A 557 -14.96 -4.25 10.72
N GLU A 558 -13.91 -3.45 10.70
CA GLU A 558 -13.20 -2.95 11.90
C GLU A 558 -13.42 -1.44 12.12
N GLY A 559 -14.33 -0.83 11.35
CA GLY A 559 -14.59 0.60 11.34
C GLY A 559 -13.51 1.43 10.66
N HIS A 560 -13.73 2.75 10.65
CA HIS A 560 -12.84 3.69 10.00
C HIS A 560 -12.50 4.85 10.94
N PHE A 561 -11.35 4.75 11.61
CA PHE A 561 -10.89 5.71 12.62
C PHE A 561 -10.86 7.15 12.11
N GLY A 562 -10.20 7.41 10.97
CA GLY A 562 -10.07 8.78 10.45
C GLY A 562 -11.42 9.48 10.15
N LEU A 563 -12.43 8.72 9.71
CA LEU A 563 -13.77 9.24 9.39
C LEU A 563 -14.74 9.18 10.58
N ALA A 564 -14.30 8.57 11.69
CA ALA A 564 -15.11 8.27 12.87
C ALA A 564 -16.41 7.51 12.50
N LEU A 565 -16.29 6.48 11.66
CA LEU A 565 -17.43 5.68 11.17
C LEU A 565 -17.34 4.23 11.67
N PRO A 566 -18.46 3.61 12.10
CA PRO A 566 -18.48 2.21 12.52
C PRO A 566 -18.34 1.23 11.36
N GLY A 567 -18.71 1.63 10.14
CA GLY A 567 -18.54 0.86 8.91
C GLY A 567 -18.43 1.78 7.71
N TYR A 568 -17.57 1.42 6.75
CA TYR A 568 -17.33 2.20 5.55
C TYR A 568 -16.85 1.28 4.42
N SER A 569 -17.45 1.39 3.24
CA SER A 569 -17.13 0.57 2.07
C SER A 569 -17.09 1.44 0.82
N HIS A 570 -16.02 1.36 0.02
CA HIS A 570 -16.00 2.06 -1.25
C HIS A 570 -16.96 1.40 -2.26
N PHE A 571 -17.85 2.21 -2.82
CA PHE A 571 -18.89 1.81 -3.79
C PHE A 571 -18.95 2.73 -5.02
N THR A 572 -18.41 3.93 -4.88
CA THR A 572 -18.69 5.13 -5.68
C THR A 572 -17.71 5.35 -6.84
N SER A 573 -16.74 4.47 -7.06
CA SER A 573 -15.78 4.62 -8.17
C SER A 573 -15.34 3.29 -8.84
N PRO A 574 -16.28 2.45 -9.32
CA PRO A 574 -15.96 1.15 -9.91
C PRO A 574 -15.23 1.22 -11.25
N ILE A 575 -15.16 2.37 -11.93
CA ILE A 575 -14.35 2.51 -13.15
C ILE A 575 -12.85 2.43 -12.84
N ARG A 576 -12.46 2.92 -11.65
CA ARG A 576 -11.05 3.11 -11.27
C ARG A 576 -10.61 2.37 -10.01
N ARG A 577 -11.52 1.64 -9.34
CA ARG A 577 -11.22 0.83 -8.16
C ARG A 577 -11.95 -0.52 -8.21
N TYR A 578 -11.18 -1.61 -8.17
CA TYR A 578 -11.72 -2.96 -8.17
C TYR A 578 -12.56 -3.31 -6.91
N PRO A 579 -12.24 -2.81 -5.70
CA PRO A 579 -13.10 -2.99 -4.52
C PRO A 579 -14.54 -2.52 -4.71
N ASP A 580 -14.74 -1.40 -5.40
CA ASP A 580 -16.06 -0.87 -5.72
C ASP A 580 -16.80 -1.80 -6.71
N LEU A 581 -16.08 -2.36 -7.70
CA LEU A 581 -16.63 -3.35 -8.62
C LEU A 581 -17.09 -4.62 -7.88
N LEU A 582 -16.32 -5.09 -6.89
CA LEU A 582 -16.73 -6.19 -6.01
C LEU A 582 -17.99 -5.84 -5.22
N ALA A 583 -18.05 -4.62 -4.65
CA ALA A 583 -19.23 -4.15 -3.91
C ALA A 583 -20.49 -4.18 -4.78
N HIS A 584 -20.41 -3.71 -6.03
CA HIS A 584 -21.52 -3.78 -6.98
C HIS A 584 -21.99 -5.22 -7.24
N ARG A 585 -21.04 -6.16 -7.44
CA ARG A 585 -21.36 -7.58 -7.67
C ARG A 585 -22.03 -8.24 -6.47
N ILE A 586 -21.56 -7.95 -5.25
CA ILE A 586 -22.14 -8.47 -4.01
C ILE A 586 -23.58 -7.96 -3.84
N ILE A 587 -23.79 -6.66 -4.03
CA ILE A 587 -25.13 -6.04 -3.95
C ILE A 587 -26.06 -6.69 -4.99
N LYS A 588 -25.62 -6.78 -6.25
CA LYS A 588 -26.42 -7.40 -7.32
C LYS A 588 -26.74 -8.87 -7.05
N ALA A 589 -25.79 -9.66 -6.53
CA ALA A 589 -26.05 -11.04 -6.16
C ALA A 589 -27.14 -11.14 -5.09
N ARG A 590 -27.11 -10.22 -4.10
CA ARG A 590 -28.13 -10.16 -3.05
C ARG A 590 -29.49 -9.75 -3.59
N LEU A 591 -29.54 -8.80 -4.53
CA LEU A 591 -30.77 -8.36 -5.21
C LEU A 591 -31.37 -9.51 -6.03
N ALA A 592 -30.58 -10.16 -6.88
CA ALA A 592 -31.00 -11.31 -7.69
C ALA A 592 -31.55 -12.45 -6.83
N LYS A 593 -30.92 -12.72 -5.68
CA LYS A 593 -31.39 -13.72 -4.71
C LYS A 593 -32.71 -13.32 -4.03
N LYS A 594 -32.94 -12.02 -3.81
CA LYS A 594 -34.19 -11.51 -3.22
C LYS A 594 -35.34 -11.65 -4.21
N ASP A 595 -35.08 -11.29 -5.46
CA ASP A 595 -36.05 -11.27 -6.53
C ASP A 595 -35.34 -11.42 -7.88
N ALA A 596 -35.48 -12.62 -8.47
CA ALA A 596 -34.87 -12.95 -9.76
C ALA A 596 -35.46 -12.14 -10.93
N SER A 597 -36.54 -11.39 -10.72
CA SER A 597 -37.12 -10.50 -11.73
C SER A 597 -36.40 -9.16 -11.86
N ILE A 598 -35.53 -8.79 -10.90
CA ILE A 598 -34.75 -7.55 -10.95
C ILE A 598 -33.74 -7.62 -12.10
N LYS A 599 -34.06 -6.95 -13.21
CA LYS A 599 -33.17 -6.83 -14.36
C LYS A 599 -31.95 -5.96 -14.06
N GLY A 600 -30.81 -6.33 -14.63
CA GLY A 600 -29.50 -5.72 -14.35
C GLY A 600 -28.76 -6.33 -13.15
N SER A 601 -29.37 -7.27 -12.42
CA SER A 601 -28.72 -7.97 -11.29
C SER A 601 -27.96 -9.25 -11.70
N GLU A 602 -27.99 -9.62 -12.99
CA GLU A 602 -27.42 -10.85 -13.54
C GLU A 602 -25.88 -10.87 -13.48
N SER A 603 -25.23 -9.72 -13.30
CA SER A 603 -23.78 -9.64 -13.09
C SER A 603 -23.37 -9.84 -11.64
N GLY A 604 -24.32 -10.12 -10.76
CA GLY A 604 -24.06 -10.38 -9.36
C GLY A 604 -23.22 -11.64 -9.17
N GLN A 605 -22.26 -11.58 -8.25
CA GLN A 605 -21.44 -12.71 -7.83
C GLN A 605 -21.47 -12.82 -6.31
N ALA A 606 -21.69 -14.05 -5.81
CA ALA A 606 -21.45 -14.35 -4.41
C ALA A 606 -19.99 -14.73 -4.23
N TYR A 607 -19.34 -14.12 -3.24
CA TYR A 607 -17.96 -14.41 -2.90
C TYR A 607 -17.88 -15.16 -1.56
N THR A 608 -16.93 -16.07 -1.47
CA THR A 608 -16.52 -16.68 -0.20
C THR A 608 -15.63 -15.73 0.58
N ASN A 609 -15.52 -15.91 1.91
CA ASN A 609 -14.61 -15.08 2.70
C ASN A 609 -13.16 -15.18 2.22
N LYS A 610 -12.74 -16.37 1.77
CA LYS A 610 -11.39 -16.61 1.27
C LYS A 610 -11.09 -15.77 0.02
N GLU A 611 -12.00 -15.76 -0.95
CA GLU A 611 -11.84 -14.97 -2.18
C GLU A 611 -11.77 -13.47 -1.88
N LEU A 612 -12.57 -12.98 -0.91
CA LEU A 612 -12.52 -11.57 -0.51
C LEU A 612 -11.25 -11.20 0.23
N VAL A 613 -10.71 -12.07 1.09
CA VAL A 613 -9.42 -11.84 1.74
C VAL A 613 -8.34 -11.64 0.69
N GLU A 614 -8.23 -12.58 -0.26
CA GLU A 614 -7.22 -12.53 -1.34
C GLU A 614 -7.39 -11.26 -2.20
N ALA A 615 -8.63 -10.93 -2.58
CA ALA A 615 -8.90 -9.73 -3.37
C ALA A 615 -8.61 -8.42 -2.60
N CYS A 616 -8.94 -8.35 -1.30
CA CYS A 616 -8.69 -7.17 -0.46
C CYS A 616 -7.19 -6.93 -0.24
N GLU A 617 -6.42 -7.99 -0.02
CA GLU A 617 -4.96 -7.94 0.09
C GLU A 617 -4.33 -7.43 -1.21
N GLN A 618 -4.76 -7.98 -2.36
CA GLN A 618 -4.32 -7.53 -3.67
C GLN A 618 -4.63 -6.05 -3.89
N CYS A 619 -5.89 -5.63 -3.68
CA CYS A 619 -6.30 -4.23 -3.90
C CYS A 619 -5.56 -3.24 -2.99
N SER A 620 -5.29 -3.63 -1.74
CA SER A 620 -4.50 -2.80 -0.82
C SER A 620 -3.04 -2.70 -1.24
N MET A 621 -2.49 -3.75 -1.84
CA MET A 621 -1.14 -3.76 -2.40
C MET A 621 -1.05 -2.89 -3.66
N THR A 622 -1.99 -3.02 -4.59
CA THR A 622 -1.99 -2.23 -5.83
C THR A 622 -2.19 -0.74 -5.57
N GLU A 623 -2.98 -0.38 -4.55
CA GLU A 623 -3.16 1.01 -4.11
C GLU A 623 -1.81 1.61 -3.67
N ARG A 624 -1.08 0.91 -2.80
CA ARG A 624 0.26 1.36 -2.34
C ARG A 624 1.26 1.44 -3.49
N ARG A 625 1.23 0.47 -4.41
CA ARG A 625 2.07 0.47 -5.62
C ARG A 625 1.82 1.71 -6.47
N ALA A 626 0.56 2.09 -6.65
CA ALA A 626 0.17 3.28 -7.41
C ALA A 626 0.62 4.57 -6.70
N ASP A 627 0.41 4.68 -5.38
CA ASP A 627 0.85 5.83 -4.59
C ASP A 627 2.36 6.00 -4.61
N ASP A 628 3.13 4.92 -4.46
CA ASP A 628 4.59 4.96 -4.50
C ASP A 628 5.11 5.39 -5.89
N ALA A 629 4.52 4.86 -6.97
CA ALA A 629 4.91 5.21 -8.33
C ALA A 629 4.59 6.66 -8.69
N THR A 630 3.39 7.14 -8.33
CA THR A 630 2.99 8.54 -8.58
C THR A 630 3.83 9.52 -7.78
N ARG A 631 4.15 9.18 -6.52
CA ARG A 631 5.06 9.98 -5.69
C ARG A 631 6.47 10.05 -6.29
N ASP A 632 6.97 8.96 -6.84
CA ASP A 632 8.27 8.90 -7.49
C ASP A 632 8.35 9.83 -8.72
N VAL A 633 7.31 9.83 -9.56
CA VAL A 633 7.19 10.74 -10.71
C VAL A 633 7.10 12.18 -10.25
N VAL A 634 6.25 12.49 -9.27
CA VAL A 634 6.13 13.85 -8.73
C VAL A 634 7.46 14.33 -8.13
N ALA A 635 8.21 13.46 -7.44
CA ALA A 635 9.53 13.79 -6.91
C ALA A 635 10.54 14.08 -8.03
N TRP A 636 10.52 13.29 -9.10
CA TRP A 636 11.35 13.52 -10.29
C TRP A 636 11.04 14.88 -10.93
N LEU A 637 9.77 15.13 -11.22
CA LEU A 637 9.28 16.37 -11.82
C LEU A 637 9.66 17.58 -10.95
N LYS A 638 9.49 17.49 -9.63
CA LYS A 638 9.92 18.55 -8.69
C LYS A 638 11.44 18.78 -8.73
N CYS A 639 12.25 17.73 -8.88
CA CYS A 639 13.70 17.89 -9.05
C CYS A 639 14.02 18.55 -10.39
N GLU A 640 13.41 18.12 -11.48
CA GLU A 640 13.62 18.74 -12.80
C GLU A 640 13.31 20.23 -12.78
N PHE A 641 12.17 20.62 -12.21
CA PHE A 641 11.79 22.01 -12.02
C PHE A 641 12.88 22.79 -11.25
N MET A 642 13.40 22.23 -10.15
CA MET A 642 14.39 22.91 -9.31
C MET A 642 15.79 23.00 -9.90
N LEU A 643 16.11 22.28 -10.99
CA LEU A 643 17.43 22.38 -11.64
C LEU A 643 17.74 23.80 -12.13
N GLU A 644 16.73 24.51 -12.63
CA GLU A 644 16.86 25.88 -13.12
C GLU A 644 16.92 26.91 -11.98
N HIS A 645 16.65 26.48 -10.73
CA HIS A 645 16.58 27.31 -9.54
C HIS A 645 17.76 27.11 -8.58
N VAL A 646 18.82 26.41 -9.00
CA VAL A 646 20.04 26.22 -8.20
C VAL A 646 20.71 27.59 -7.95
N GLY A 647 21.02 27.86 -6.67
CA GLY A 647 21.59 29.11 -6.17
C GLY A 647 20.56 30.16 -5.75
N GLU A 648 19.26 29.90 -5.98
CA GLU A 648 18.19 30.81 -5.54
C GLU A 648 17.81 30.59 -4.08
N HIS A 649 17.21 31.62 -3.48
CA HIS A 649 16.74 31.59 -2.10
C HIS A 649 15.23 31.44 -2.00
N TYR A 650 14.79 30.60 -1.07
CA TYR A 650 13.37 30.37 -0.82
C TYR A 650 13.06 30.43 0.67
N ALA A 651 11.87 30.93 0.99
CA ALA A 651 11.29 30.75 2.31
C ALA A 651 10.70 29.33 2.41
N GLY A 652 11.01 28.63 3.49
CA GLY A 652 10.55 27.26 3.72
C GLY A 652 10.15 27.00 5.15
N ARG A 653 9.60 25.81 5.37
CA ARG A 653 9.22 25.29 6.68
C ARG A 653 9.80 23.90 6.88
N ILE A 654 10.31 23.65 8.08
CA ILE A 654 10.82 22.34 8.45
C ILE A 654 9.64 21.36 8.56
N THR A 655 9.60 20.33 7.71
CA THR A 655 8.54 19.30 7.70
C THR A 655 8.96 18.03 8.44
N SER A 656 10.26 17.77 8.52
CA SER A 656 10.79 16.62 9.23
C SER A 656 12.21 16.88 9.74
N VAL A 657 12.57 16.18 10.81
CA VAL A 657 13.91 16.24 11.41
C VAL A 657 14.44 14.81 11.55
N ALA A 658 15.70 14.62 11.17
CA ALA A 658 16.42 13.36 11.29
C ALA A 658 17.80 13.60 11.93
N ALA A 659 18.47 12.51 12.33
CA ALA A 659 19.79 12.60 12.94
C ALA A 659 20.86 13.24 12.03
N PHE A 660 20.66 13.18 10.71
CA PHE A 660 21.60 13.67 9.70
C PHE A 660 21.22 15.04 9.12
N GLY A 661 20.09 15.63 9.53
CA GLY A 661 19.65 16.91 8.95
C GLY A 661 18.16 17.17 9.11
N ILE A 662 17.69 18.20 8.40
CA ILE A 662 16.29 18.65 8.40
C ILE A 662 15.73 18.61 6.98
N PHE A 663 14.44 18.33 6.86
CA PHE A 663 13.70 18.40 5.61
C PHE A 663 12.86 19.67 5.62
N VAL A 664 12.92 20.41 4.53
CA VAL A 664 12.29 21.73 4.37
C VAL A 664 11.38 21.68 3.16
N THR A 665 10.11 22.05 3.34
CA THR A 665 9.19 22.32 2.23
C THR A 665 9.14 23.81 1.94
N LEU A 666 9.30 24.19 0.68
CA LEU A 666 9.29 25.59 0.26
C LEU A 666 7.85 26.13 0.31
N THR A 667 7.69 27.41 0.67
CA THR A 667 6.36 28.00 0.91
C THR A 667 5.68 28.43 -0.38
N GLU A 668 6.47 28.88 -1.35
CA GLU A 668 5.99 29.41 -2.64
C GLU A 668 5.76 28.30 -3.66
N VAL A 669 6.51 27.21 -3.53
CA VAL A 669 6.49 26.05 -4.41
C VAL A 669 6.43 24.84 -3.51
N ASP A 670 5.46 23.94 -3.67
CA ASP A 670 5.28 22.76 -2.81
C ASP A 670 6.38 21.70 -3.06
N VAL A 671 7.64 22.05 -2.84
CA VAL A 671 8.83 21.25 -3.10
C VAL A 671 9.56 21.00 -1.79
N GLU A 672 9.94 19.75 -1.54
CA GLU A 672 10.69 19.34 -0.36
C GLU A 672 12.16 19.07 -0.72
N GLY A 673 13.07 19.54 0.11
CA GLY A 673 14.51 19.24 0.03
C GLY A 673 15.13 19.09 1.41
N MET A 674 16.39 18.66 1.44
CA MET A 674 17.11 18.32 2.66
C MET A 674 18.24 19.31 2.93
N VAL A 675 18.30 19.83 4.15
CA VAL A 675 19.51 20.49 4.66
C VAL A 675 20.28 19.45 5.48
N HIS A 676 21.46 19.05 5.01
CA HIS A 676 22.33 18.16 5.77
C HIS A 676 22.89 18.90 7.00
N VAL A 677 23.16 18.18 8.09
CA VAL A 677 23.66 18.74 9.35
C VAL A 677 24.96 19.53 9.21
N THR A 678 25.77 19.24 8.19
CA THR A 678 27.02 19.97 7.90
C THR A 678 26.80 21.35 7.28
N GLU A 679 25.63 21.58 6.69
CA GLU A 679 25.21 22.88 6.12
C GLU A 679 24.46 23.74 7.16
N LEU A 680 24.35 23.27 8.40
CA LEU A 680 23.88 24.06 9.53
C LEU A 680 25.04 24.85 10.16
N ALA A 681 24.74 25.69 11.16
CA ALA A 681 25.77 26.40 11.90
C ALA A 681 26.81 25.43 12.49
N ASN A 682 28.09 25.85 12.52
CA ASN A 682 29.17 24.97 12.97
C ASN A 682 29.05 24.63 14.47
N ASP A 683 28.49 23.45 14.75
CA ASP A 683 28.20 22.92 16.08
C ASP A 683 28.10 21.38 16.06
N TYR A 684 28.07 20.77 17.24
CA TYR A 684 27.69 19.37 17.41
C TYR A 684 26.20 19.29 17.68
N TYR A 685 25.47 18.61 16.79
CA TYR A 685 24.03 18.50 16.89
C TYR A 685 23.59 17.18 17.54
N HIS A 686 22.67 17.29 18.49
CA HIS A 686 22.01 16.16 19.14
C HIS A 686 20.58 16.03 18.63
N PHE A 687 20.26 14.88 18.06
CA PHE A 687 18.92 14.52 17.64
C PHE A 687 18.14 13.89 18.78
N ASP A 688 16.99 14.46 19.11
CA ASP A 688 16.02 13.85 20.01
C ASP A 688 14.89 13.20 19.18
N PRO A 689 14.81 11.85 19.15
CA PRO A 689 13.81 11.14 18.37
C PRO A 689 12.38 11.27 18.93
N ILE A 690 12.21 11.73 20.17
CA ILE A 690 10.89 11.91 20.80
C ILE A 690 10.34 13.27 20.39
N SER A 691 11.10 14.34 20.65
CA SER A 691 10.67 15.70 20.31
C SER A 691 10.86 16.05 18.82
N LEU A 692 11.54 15.18 18.05
CA LEU A 692 11.93 15.41 16.66
C LEU A 692 12.63 16.76 16.48
N THR A 693 13.63 16.99 17.33
CA THR A 693 14.43 18.21 17.31
C THR A 693 15.90 17.90 17.11
N LEU A 694 16.60 18.84 16.50
CA LEU A 694 18.04 18.81 16.33
C LEU A 694 18.63 20.02 17.05
N THR A 695 19.32 19.79 18.17
CA THR A 695 19.83 20.87 19.04
C THR A 695 21.35 20.94 19.02
N GLY A 696 21.91 22.12 18.78
CA GLY A 696 23.35 22.38 18.82
C GLY A 696 23.88 22.47 20.26
N GLU A 697 24.98 21.78 20.56
CA GLU A 697 25.59 21.70 21.89
C GLU A 697 26.14 23.06 22.37
N ARG A 698 26.78 23.82 21.48
CA ARG A 698 27.43 25.09 21.82
C ARG A 698 26.49 26.28 21.65
N THR A 699 25.72 26.29 20.57
CA THR A 699 24.85 27.40 20.16
C THR A 699 23.50 27.35 20.89
N ASN A 700 23.04 26.15 21.30
CA ASN A 700 21.67 25.87 21.71
C ASN A 700 20.62 26.22 20.64
N GLU A 701 21.03 26.36 19.37
CA GLU A 701 20.07 26.44 18.27
C GLU A 701 19.30 25.12 18.18
N CYS A 702 17.98 25.21 18.06
CA CYS A 702 17.09 24.06 18.05
C CYS A 702 16.25 24.09 16.79
N TYR A 703 16.51 23.17 15.87
CA TYR A 703 15.72 23.00 14.65
C TYR A 703 14.60 22.00 14.92
N GLN A 704 13.35 22.40 14.69
CA GLN A 704 12.16 21.59 14.94
C GLN A 704 11.15 21.73 13.80
N VAL A 705 10.26 20.75 13.68
CA VAL A 705 9.18 20.78 12.69
C VAL A 705 8.27 22.01 12.90
N GLY A 706 7.95 22.71 11.81
CA GLY A 706 7.13 23.91 11.79
C GLY A 706 7.94 25.22 11.89
N ASP A 707 9.23 25.16 12.18
CA ASP A 707 10.09 26.34 12.13
C ASP A 707 10.18 26.91 10.71
N LYS A 708 10.28 28.23 10.63
CA LYS A 708 10.50 28.94 9.38
C LYS A 708 11.99 29.10 9.14
N VAL A 709 12.40 28.82 7.91
CA VAL A 709 13.80 28.91 7.47
C VAL A 709 13.86 29.63 6.13
N VAL A 710 14.98 30.27 5.86
CA VAL A 710 15.37 30.71 4.53
C VAL A 710 16.49 29.79 4.08
N ILE A 711 16.32 29.20 2.91
CA ILE A 711 17.28 28.24 2.34
C ILE A 711 17.83 28.74 1.02
N GLU A 712 19.00 28.26 0.64
CA GLU A 712 19.53 28.32 -0.73
C GLU A 712 19.45 26.93 -1.37
N VAL A 713 18.99 26.85 -2.62
CA VAL A 713 19.02 25.60 -3.40
C VAL A 713 20.46 25.30 -3.80
N SER A 714 21.09 24.33 -3.16
CA SER A 714 22.54 24.11 -3.32
C SER A 714 22.90 23.10 -4.39
N HIS A 715 22.10 22.02 -4.50
CA HIS A 715 22.31 20.97 -5.48
C HIS A 715 20.99 20.23 -5.74
N VAL A 716 20.83 19.74 -6.95
CA VAL A 716 19.69 18.92 -7.37
C VAL A 716 20.24 17.69 -8.08
N SER A 717 19.81 16.52 -7.63
CA SER A 717 20.17 15.23 -8.22
C SER A 717 18.91 14.55 -8.74
N LEU A 718 18.74 14.51 -10.06
CA LEU A 718 17.66 13.75 -10.71
C LEU A 718 17.78 12.26 -10.40
N ASP A 719 18.98 11.71 -10.50
CA ASP A 719 19.30 10.31 -10.21
C ASP A 719 18.82 9.84 -8.84
N GLN A 720 19.07 10.66 -7.81
CA GLN A 720 18.65 10.33 -6.45
C GLN A 720 17.24 10.84 -6.14
N ARG A 721 16.64 11.63 -7.03
CA ARG A 721 15.40 12.39 -6.83
C ARG A 721 15.46 13.21 -5.53
N LYS A 722 16.58 13.92 -5.35
CA LYS A 722 16.89 14.71 -4.15
C LYS A 722 17.27 16.13 -4.50
N ILE A 723 16.88 17.02 -3.60
CA ILE A 723 17.24 18.42 -3.63
C ILE A 723 17.94 18.72 -2.30
N ASP A 724 19.17 19.20 -2.38
CA ASP A 724 19.98 19.58 -1.23
C ASP A 724 19.93 21.10 -1.04
N PHE A 725 19.70 21.51 0.20
CA PHE A 725 19.57 22.89 0.61
C PHE A 725 20.68 23.29 1.57
N LYS A 726 20.96 24.58 1.60
CA LYS A 726 21.75 25.23 2.66
C LYS A 726 20.85 26.10 3.51
N CYS A 727 21.01 26.05 4.83
CA CYS A 727 20.28 26.95 5.72
C CYS A 727 20.99 28.31 5.76
N ILE A 728 20.27 29.37 5.38
CA ILE A 728 20.79 30.74 5.38
C ILE A 728 20.31 31.47 6.63
N GLU A 729 19.01 31.39 6.91
CA GLU A 729 18.40 31.97 8.10
C GLU A 729 17.44 30.97 8.76
N HIS A 730 17.39 30.99 10.09
CA HIS A 730 16.48 30.20 10.89
C HIS A 730 15.78 31.10 11.89
N ASP A 731 14.46 31.26 11.72
CA ASP A 731 13.61 31.95 12.68
C ASP A 731 13.15 30.95 13.74
N ALA A 732 14.04 30.69 14.69
CA ALA A 732 13.78 29.78 15.80
C ALA A 732 12.74 30.39 16.75
N LYS A 733 11.60 29.72 16.92
CA LYS A 733 10.70 30.06 18.04
C LYS A 733 11.45 29.77 19.35
N PRO A 734 11.46 30.68 20.33
CA PRO A 734 12.09 30.41 21.61
C PRO A 734 11.44 29.18 22.23
N VAL A 735 12.20 28.11 22.43
CA VAL A 735 11.74 26.93 23.17
C VAL A 735 11.32 27.43 24.55
N ALA A 736 10.03 27.34 24.86
CA ALA A 736 9.53 27.65 26.19
C ALA A 736 10.29 26.73 27.15
N SER A 737 11.23 27.29 27.90
CA SER A 737 12.03 26.54 28.86
C SER A 737 11.08 26.01 29.93
N GLY A 738 10.57 24.80 29.74
CA GLY A 738 9.93 24.03 30.79
C GLY A 738 10.94 23.98 31.92
N LYS A 739 10.60 24.60 33.05
CA LYS A 739 11.40 24.58 34.27
C LYS A 739 11.65 23.11 34.63
N THR A 740 12.76 22.56 34.18
CA THR A 740 13.30 21.32 34.74
C THR A 740 13.49 21.59 36.22
N LYS A 741 12.64 20.97 37.05
CA LYS A 741 12.88 20.86 38.48
C LYS A 741 14.28 20.27 38.61
N LYS A 742 15.23 21.09 39.05
CA LYS A 742 16.59 20.69 39.44
C LYS A 742 16.49 19.34 40.15
N SER A 743 17.03 18.31 39.50
CA SER A 743 17.29 17.05 40.17
C SER A 743 18.18 17.35 41.37
N THR A 744 17.69 16.98 42.55
CA THR A 744 18.46 17.07 43.77
C THR A 744 19.66 16.14 43.61
N ARG A 745 20.82 16.79 43.47
CA ARG A 745 22.18 16.24 43.54
C ARG A 745 22.23 15.01 44.45
N ALA A 746 22.52 13.85 43.86
CA ALA A 746 22.73 12.60 44.59
C ALA A 746 23.85 12.76 45.64
N THR A 747 23.46 12.92 46.89
CA THR A 747 24.35 12.74 48.04
C THR A 747 24.55 11.25 48.30
N LYS A 748 25.79 10.79 48.12
CA LYS A 748 26.29 9.47 48.53
C LYS A 748 25.77 9.09 49.93
N PRO A 749 25.27 7.86 50.17
CA PRO A 749 24.87 7.45 51.51
C PRO A 749 26.14 7.24 52.36
N LYS A 750 26.35 8.12 53.33
CA LYS A 750 27.33 7.91 54.39
C LYS A 750 26.78 6.86 55.36
N PHE A 751 27.46 5.71 55.40
CA PHE A 751 27.41 4.77 56.50
C PHE A 751 27.67 5.51 57.82
N ASN A 752 26.70 5.54 58.72
CA ASN A 752 26.94 5.94 60.10
C ASN A 752 26.37 4.89 61.05
N LYS A 753 27.30 4.24 61.75
CA LYS A 753 27.07 3.30 62.85
C LYS A 753 26.33 4.01 63.98
N THR A 754 25.11 3.59 64.29
CA THR A 754 24.50 3.83 65.59
C THR A 754 24.68 2.59 66.47
N ARG A 755 25.63 2.72 67.41
CA ARG A 755 25.71 1.92 68.63
C ARG A 755 24.41 2.13 69.40
N GLY A 756 23.77 1.03 69.77
CA GLY A 756 22.60 1.05 70.63
C GLY A 756 22.95 1.37 72.09
N GLU A 757 22.04 2.09 72.75
CA GLU A 757 21.77 1.91 74.17
C GLU A 757 20.29 1.58 74.34
N VAL A 758 20.05 0.36 74.83
CA VAL A 758 18.76 -0.16 75.24
C VAL A 758 18.60 0.11 76.74
N LYS A 759 17.53 0.78 77.15
CA LYS A 759 16.98 0.66 78.51
C LYS A 759 15.60 -0.01 78.50
N LYS A 760 15.64 -1.24 79.02
CA LYS A 760 14.62 -2.11 79.64
C LYS A 760 13.26 -1.48 79.99
N GLN A 761 12.16 -2.22 79.80
CA GLN A 761 11.58 -3.09 80.85
C GLN A 761 10.43 -4.01 80.37
N HIS A 762 10.54 -5.29 80.79
CA HIS A 762 9.55 -6.37 81.05
C HIS A 762 8.41 -6.66 80.04
N ARG A 763 8.19 -7.92 79.62
CA ARG A 763 7.86 -9.09 80.46
C ARG A 763 7.90 -10.40 79.62
N VAL A 764 8.64 -11.42 80.12
CA VAL A 764 8.27 -12.85 80.37
C VAL A 764 7.39 -13.56 79.29
N LYS A 765 7.70 -14.72 78.68
CA LYS A 765 8.21 -16.01 79.21
C LYS A 765 8.71 -16.96 78.09
N GLN A 766 9.85 -17.59 78.39
CA GLN A 766 10.49 -18.85 77.94
C GLN A 766 9.58 -20.04 77.54
N LYS A 767 10.01 -21.15 76.92
CA LYS A 767 11.16 -21.64 76.12
C LYS A 767 10.88 -23.15 75.92
N ALA A 768 11.31 -23.74 74.80
CA ALA A 768 11.42 -25.19 74.64
C ALA A 768 12.76 -25.71 75.20
N GLY A 769 12.82 -26.98 75.65
CA GLY A 769 14.09 -27.73 75.68
C GLY A 769 14.30 -28.81 76.77
N LYS A 770 13.86 -30.04 76.47
CA LYS A 770 14.47 -31.37 76.74
C LYS A 770 15.43 -31.60 77.94
N LYS A 771 15.21 -32.70 78.69
CA LYS A 771 15.91 -34.01 78.52
C LYS A 771 15.34 -35.08 79.47
N ARG A 772 15.28 -36.33 78.97
CA ARG A 772 14.84 -37.58 79.64
C ARG A 772 15.93 -38.18 80.54
N PRO A 773 15.57 -39.10 81.47
CA PRO A 773 15.80 -40.53 81.23
C PRO A 773 14.60 -41.45 81.59
N LYS A 774 14.81 -42.76 81.35
CA LYS A 774 13.87 -43.87 81.17
C LYS A 774 13.40 -44.59 82.46
N ARG A 775 12.27 -45.31 82.29
CA ARG A 775 11.87 -46.64 82.87
C ARG A 775 11.37 -46.63 84.33
N ASN A 776 10.42 -47.48 84.77
CA ASN A 776 9.70 -48.62 84.18
C ASN A 776 8.46 -48.98 85.03
N LYS A 777 7.47 -49.63 84.42
CA LYS A 777 6.47 -50.59 84.94
C LYS A 777 5.60 -50.20 86.16
N ARG A 778 4.29 -50.11 85.93
CA ARG A 778 3.39 -51.27 85.91
C ARG A 778 2.29 -51.05 84.89
#